data_AF-A0AAW6U6H2-F1
#
_entry.id   AF-A0AAW6U6H2-F1
#
_cell.length_a   1.000
_cell.length_b   1.000
_cell.length_c   1.000
_cell.angle_alpha   90.00
_cell.angle_beta   90.00
_cell.angle_gamma   90.00
#
_symmetry.space_group_name_H-M   'P 1'
#
loop_
_entity.id
_entity.type
_entity.pdbx_description
1 polymer ?
#
loop_
_entity_poly.entity_id
_entity_poly.type
_entity_poly.pdbx_seq_one_letter_code
_entity_poly.pdbx_strand_id
1 'polypeptide(L)'
;MRKLLSFLVMLLVSLVIVACGDTTIELDTPANVVINNGIVTWDAVENAEEYRVIVGTNTYTVTTTTFNLNTLALAEGSYQVTVVAVAGDTVSLPSSSASYVVQADISDPDPTVIPINVYAEVLAIINEEYVPNMVVGDFDEDWEFEEYQRFSNLATAYSNATLARGMTAVNAIGFFAHIKNMAESMPMMDSVSGMMDELDAISDFNMSTEDFAYVAVELGLIAMGIGLDEMAENSMYRQEELALYEDQLDDIYASPQYTMFYNELEAYTTTETLPYLDDVFTGYDEDYYYITSQISYIASQLLYNYDFHDSNYFLTHWDPVVRAFYGILLAAKMDGNNDLLEDLLDNNEAPLSVLNQVYWLAGEIRYLTREIEKDQENMIRLGELLAYFTLNKAMLRSTIHDVTDYLVTVYNSITPTLVVLLDDVMEEGPSMEEMFLIKDEVVAILHATLPDAEYFSDMYYFMFNIANALGDFDLEDFYDYTDFLGELEHAKFDLFLAFAAAVDQQTVEDIMMIADEMVIPGEELYDPEYQYWYYTDDTYDFEKVVALAVYVGTFLEDFKLDNEAKFTTLETLLGDDAVKELLLLFGDLVKQVMALEMDEDEYAMAEFVIDEVLADYDNIVAGLSTIYGLGADVFAQFIATEGQFFLDFYQLTQSDMEVIDQATVAQIENVFAQLVDYNNILAAGLTQPEIEKILTAIRVPLMMQNMMEDEMFDQTEFNLTFAQLVTPVSTVIANVINLENQLLTIVVGMDVAELMFDSNWNITEQHALMGIVILALDDLFTLANETLFFDTIGIIGDDILSNSFIMDKMGTTQQEIDDMIGGIESHFQAVFTDLHMIAAYDFTDLTEGQISEIEQFFASMFALFPED
;
A
#
# COMPACT_ATOMS: atom_id res chain seq x y z
N MET A 1 18.34 -1.95 -13.27
CA MET A 1 19.77 -2.02 -12.86
C MET A 1 20.21 -0.78 -12.08
N ARG A 2 20.41 0.42 -12.65
CA ARG A 2 20.83 1.62 -11.86
C ARG A 2 19.91 2.02 -10.69
N LYS A 3 18.58 1.85 -10.85
CA LYS A 3 17.58 2.09 -9.79
C LYS A 3 17.50 0.95 -8.76
N LEU A 4 17.82 -0.28 -9.18
CA LEU A 4 17.88 -1.45 -8.30
C LEU A 4 19.17 -1.41 -7.46
N LEU A 5 20.28 -0.96 -8.06
CA LEU A 5 21.54 -0.65 -7.39
C LEU A 5 21.38 0.51 -6.40
N SER A 6 20.68 1.61 -6.74
CA SER A 6 20.39 2.69 -5.76
C SER A 6 19.50 2.23 -4.61
N PHE A 7 18.55 1.33 -4.84
CA PHE A 7 17.68 0.79 -3.79
C PHE A 7 18.43 -0.23 -2.91
N LEU A 8 19.23 -1.11 -3.51
CA LEU A 8 20.09 -2.07 -2.82
C LEU A 8 21.22 -1.34 -2.06
N VAL A 9 21.77 -0.25 -2.58
CA VAL A 9 22.76 0.62 -1.91
C VAL A 9 22.13 1.41 -0.76
N MET A 10 20.89 1.89 -0.90
CA MET A 10 20.19 2.54 0.21
C MET A 10 19.84 1.56 1.34
N LEU A 11 19.54 0.30 0.97
CA LEU A 11 19.34 -0.82 1.90
C LEU A 11 20.67 -1.31 2.52
N LEU A 12 21.76 -1.38 1.75
CA LEU A 12 23.07 -1.85 2.24
C LEU A 12 23.83 -0.79 3.06
N VAL A 13 23.69 0.49 2.73
CA VAL A 13 24.25 1.59 3.53
C VAL A 13 23.51 1.73 4.87
N SER A 14 22.23 1.33 4.93
CA SER A 14 21.52 1.21 6.20
C SER A 14 21.90 -0.09 6.95
N LEU A 15 22.22 -1.19 6.25
CA LEU A 15 22.56 -2.51 6.82
C LEU A 15 23.85 -2.58 7.69
N VAL A 16 24.75 -1.58 7.68
CA VAL A 16 26.16 -1.84 8.05
C VAL A 16 26.70 -0.89 9.10
N ILE A 17 26.19 -0.96 10.32
CA ILE A 17 26.90 -0.31 11.42
C ILE A 17 27.02 -1.25 12.61
N VAL A 18 28.00 -2.17 12.47
CA VAL A 18 28.74 -2.96 13.50
C VAL A 18 28.56 -4.47 13.43
N ALA A 19 29.27 -5.12 12.50
CA ALA A 19 29.48 -6.57 12.52
C ALA A 19 30.45 -7.00 13.65
N CYS A 20 30.04 -7.88 14.57
CA CYS A 20 30.99 -8.63 15.43
C CYS A 20 30.38 -9.90 16.06
N GLY A 21 31.01 -11.06 15.84
CA GLY A 21 30.82 -12.28 16.67
C GLY A 21 31.41 -13.56 16.07
N ASP A 22 32.23 -14.29 16.84
CA ASP A 22 32.96 -15.49 16.39
C ASP A 22 33.02 -16.58 17.49
N THR A 23 32.95 -17.89 17.15
CA THR A 23 33.14 -19.01 18.11
C THR A 23 33.91 -20.19 17.51
N THR A 24 34.93 -20.73 18.21
CA THR A 24 35.40 -22.15 18.08
C THR A 24 36.47 -22.58 19.11
N ILE A 25 36.47 -23.90 19.44
CA ILE A 25 37.37 -24.77 20.26
C ILE A 25 38.15 -24.13 21.44
N GLU A 26 37.93 -24.64 22.67
CA GLU A 26 38.48 -24.04 23.91
C GLU A 26 39.75 -24.76 24.43
N LEU A 27 40.87 -24.03 24.51
CA LEU A 27 42.08 -24.41 25.24
C LEU A 27 42.09 -23.75 26.63
N ASP A 28 42.61 -24.43 27.66
CA ASP A 28 42.73 -23.85 29.02
C ASP A 28 43.64 -22.61 29.02
N THR A 29 43.23 -21.57 29.75
CA THR A 29 44.01 -20.34 29.94
C THR A 29 45.34 -20.59 30.67
N PRO A 30 46.50 -20.13 30.16
CA PRO A 30 47.77 -20.20 30.87
C PRO A 30 47.71 -19.51 32.25
N ALA A 31 48.04 -20.26 33.31
CA ALA A 31 47.98 -19.78 34.69
C ALA A 31 49.36 -19.41 35.26
N ASN A 32 49.36 -18.73 36.42
CA ASN A 32 50.57 -18.36 37.18
C ASN A 32 51.60 -17.54 36.38
N VAL A 33 51.11 -16.58 35.58
CA VAL A 33 51.98 -15.66 34.83
C VAL A 33 52.65 -14.67 35.79
N VAL A 34 53.97 -14.77 35.91
CA VAL A 34 54.77 -13.91 36.79
C VAL A 34 55.98 -13.37 36.03
N ILE A 35 56.31 -12.09 36.27
CA ILE A 35 57.46 -11.42 35.67
C ILE A 35 58.50 -11.14 36.76
N ASN A 36 59.70 -11.67 36.58
CA ASN A 36 60.83 -11.43 37.49
C ASN A 36 62.08 -11.04 36.68
N ASN A 37 62.65 -9.86 36.98
CA ASN A 37 63.83 -9.31 36.29
C ASN A 37 63.71 -9.29 34.74
N GLY A 38 62.52 -8.98 34.23
CA GLY A 38 62.24 -8.93 32.79
C GLY A 38 62.16 -10.29 32.10
N ILE A 39 61.99 -11.38 32.85
CA ILE A 39 61.65 -12.70 32.32
C ILE A 39 60.24 -13.06 32.80
N VAL A 40 59.34 -13.34 31.86
CA VAL A 40 57.99 -13.83 32.13
C VAL A 40 57.99 -15.37 32.13
N THR A 41 57.25 -15.96 33.06
CA THR A 41 57.09 -17.43 33.24
C THR A 41 55.64 -17.76 33.54
N TRP A 42 55.15 -18.89 33.05
CA TRP A 42 53.79 -19.39 33.27
C TRP A 42 53.76 -20.93 33.39
N ASP A 43 52.60 -21.48 33.77
CA ASP A 43 52.38 -22.93 33.83
C ASP A 43 52.08 -23.52 32.44
N ALA A 44 52.52 -24.75 32.19
CA ALA A 44 52.22 -25.44 30.94
C ALA A 44 50.73 -25.83 30.86
N VAL A 45 50.09 -25.51 29.73
CA VAL A 45 48.74 -25.92 29.35
C VAL A 45 48.81 -27.28 28.64
N GLU A 46 47.94 -28.21 29.04
CA GLU A 46 47.87 -29.56 28.45
C GLU A 46 47.39 -29.47 26.99
N ASN A 47 48.00 -30.24 26.08
CA ASN A 47 47.78 -30.22 24.62
C ASN A 47 48.23 -28.96 23.86
N ALA A 48 48.82 -27.96 24.53
CA ALA A 48 49.43 -26.81 23.85
C ALA A 48 50.72 -27.23 23.12
N GLU A 49 50.81 -26.90 21.83
CA GLU A 49 52.00 -27.11 21.00
C GLU A 49 52.97 -25.94 21.12
N GLU A 50 52.44 -24.72 21.23
CA GLU A 50 53.18 -23.48 21.42
C GLU A 50 52.40 -22.46 22.26
N TYR A 51 53.06 -21.35 22.60
CA TYR A 51 52.47 -20.23 23.31
C TYR A 51 52.76 -18.94 22.59
N ARG A 52 51.81 -18.01 22.62
CA ARG A 52 51.99 -16.65 22.14
C ARG A 52 52.01 -15.70 23.33
N VAL A 53 53.17 -15.07 23.55
CA VAL A 53 53.37 -14.03 24.56
C VAL A 53 53.06 -12.70 23.91
N ILE A 54 52.04 -12.03 24.41
CA ILE A 54 51.56 -10.75 23.89
C ILE A 54 52.09 -9.68 24.82
N VAL A 55 52.87 -8.74 24.28
CA VAL A 55 53.46 -7.61 25.03
C VAL A 55 52.99 -6.32 24.37
N GLY A 56 51.96 -5.68 24.94
CA GLY A 56 51.24 -4.61 24.25
C GLY A 56 50.48 -5.17 23.05
N THR A 57 50.78 -4.70 21.83
CA THR A 57 50.19 -5.19 20.57
C THR A 57 51.05 -6.23 19.84
N ASN A 58 52.29 -6.46 20.30
CA ASN A 58 53.22 -7.37 19.64
C ASN A 58 53.10 -8.78 20.20
N THR A 59 53.06 -9.76 19.30
CA THR A 59 52.92 -11.18 19.66
C THR A 59 54.21 -11.95 19.36
N TYR A 60 54.67 -12.73 20.33
CA TYR A 60 55.89 -13.53 20.24
C TYR A 60 55.59 -15.00 20.50
N THR A 61 55.86 -15.85 19.51
CA THR A 61 55.65 -17.30 19.61
C THR A 61 56.85 -18.00 20.26
N VAL A 62 56.57 -18.85 21.25
CA VAL A 62 57.57 -19.67 21.93
C VAL A 62 57.03 -21.07 22.22
N THR A 63 57.89 -22.08 22.16
CA THR A 63 57.55 -23.47 22.51
C THR A 63 57.93 -23.85 23.95
N THR A 64 58.29 -22.86 24.77
CA THR A 64 58.70 -23.02 26.17
C THR A 64 57.88 -22.11 27.07
N THR A 65 57.68 -22.48 28.33
CA THR A 65 56.84 -21.71 29.28
C THR A 65 57.53 -20.50 29.92
N THR A 66 58.48 -19.89 29.19
CA THR A 66 59.21 -18.70 29.62
C THR A 66 59.65 -17.85 28.44
N PHE A 67 59.71 -16.53 28.64
CA PHE A 67 60.15 -15.57 27.62
C PHE A 67 60.87 -14.37 28.25
N ASN A 68 61.97 -13.91 27.65
CA ASN A 68 62.81 -12.83 28.18
C ASN A 68 62.48 -11.48 27.50
N LEU A 69 61.72 -10.65 28.19
CA LEU A 69 61.26 -9.34 27.74
C LEU A 69 62.41 -8.35 27.55
N ASN A 70 63.56 -8.53 28.21
CA ASN A 70 64.73 -7.66 28.03
C ASN A 70 65.41 -7.82 26.66
N THR A 71 65.05 -8.85 25.90
CA THR A 71 65.55 -9.02 24.52
C THR A 71 64.80 -8.17 23.50
N LEU A 72 63.68 -7.57 23.92
CA LEU A 72 62.84 -6.72 23.09
C LEU A 72 63.27 -5.26 23.25
N ALA A 73 63.35 -4.53 22.14
CA ALA A 73 63.55 -3.09 22.13
C ALA A 73 62.20 -2.37 22.36
N LEU A 74 61.63 -2.53 23.56
CA LEU A 74 60.37 -1.89 23.94
C LEU A 74 60.61 -0.42 24.31
N ALA A 75 59.71 0.46 23.87
CA ALA A 75 59.72 1.86 24.28
C ALA A 75 59.42 1.99 25.79
N GLU A 76 59.62 3.17 26.35
CA GLU A 76 59.33 3.43 27.76
C GLU A 76 57.82 3.39 28.00
N GLY A 77 57.36 2.72 29.06
CA GLY A 77 55.93 2.54 29.30
C GLY A 77 55.59 1.30 30.12
N SER A 78 54.33 1.21 30.54
CA SER A 78 53.78 0.01 31.17
C SER A 78 53.15 -0.86 30.08
N TYR A 79 53.70 -2.04 29.89
CA TYR A 79 53.17 -3.05 29.00
C TYR A 79 52.40 -4.08 29.79
N GLN A 80 51.21 -4.41 29.31
CA GLN A 80 50.50 -5.59 29.79
C GLN A 80 51.03 -6.80 29.03
N VAL A 81 51.45 -7.80 29.78
CA VAL A 81 51.92 -9.08 29.24
C VAL A 81 50.86 -10.13 29.51
N THR A 82 50.33 -10.71 28.45
CA THR A 82 49.43 -11.87 28.51
C THR A 82 50.00 -13.02 27.70
N VAL A 83 49.58 -14.23 28.02
CA VAL A 83 50.02 -15.43 27.33
C VAL A 83 48.80 -16.24 26.93
N VAL A 84 48.76 -16.69 25.67
CA VAL A 84 47.78 -17.67 25.18
C VAL A 84 48.48 -18.96 24.78
N ALA A 85 47.82 -20.08 25.01
CA ALA A 85 48.23 -21.39 24.50
C ALA A 85 47.66 -21.61 23.10
N VAL A 86 48.41 -22.32 22.24
CA VAL A 86 48.03 -22.61 20.86
C VAL A 86 48.24 -24.09 20.56
N ALA A 87 47.28 -24.71 19.87
CA ALA A 87 47.36 -26.08 19.36
C ALA A 87 46.71 -26.13 17.97
N GLY A 88 47.50 -26.33 16.90
CA GLY A 88 47.01 -26.10 15.53
C GLY A 88 46.49 -24.67 15.32
N ASP A 89 45.26 -24.54 14.84
CA ASP A 89 44.59 -23.24 14.62
C ASP A 89 43.79 -22.75 15.86
N THR A 90 43.75 -23.54 16.94
CA THR A 90 43.00 -23.21 18.16
C THR A 90 43.85 -22.40 19.15
N VAL A 91 43.26 -21.38 19.78
CA VAL A 91 43.90 -20.49 20.77
C VAL A 91 43.11 -20.43 22.07
N SER A 92 43.78 -20.45 23.23
CA SER A 92 43.13 -20.30 24.53
C SER A 92 42.66 -18.86 24.80
N LEU A 93 41.81 -18.69 25.82
CA LEU A 93 41.66 -17.38 26.43
C LEU A 93 43.02 -16.86 26.96
N PRO A 94 43.29 -15.55 26.92
CA PRO A 94 44.52 -14.96 27.45
C PRO A 94 44.65 -15.14 28.97
N SER A 95 45.87 -15.34 29.44
CA SER A 95 46.18 -15.32 30.87
C SER A 95 45.77 -14.01 31.54
N SER A 96 45.66 -14.03 32.86
CA SER A 96 45.67 -12.79 33.66
C SER A 96 46.89 -11.92 33.27
N SER A 97 46.66 -10.62 33.06
CA SER A 97 47.72 -9.71 32.63
C SER A 97 48.74 -9.47 33.75
N ALA A 98 50.01 -9.59 33.40
CA ALA A 98 51.11 -9.20 34.26
C ALA A 98 51.73 -7.89 33.74
N SER A 99 51.85 -6.88 34.61
CA SER A 99 52.41 -5.58 34.23
C SER A 99 53.94 -5.63 34.18
N TYR A 100 54.50 -5.24 33.03
CA TYR A 100 55.92 -5.02 32.83
C TYR A 100 56.19 -3.55 32.55
N VAL A 101 56.93 -2.88 33.44
CA VAL A 101 57.25 -1.45 33.30
C VAL A 101 58.67 -1.30 32.78
N VAL A 102 58.79 -0.76 31.57
CA VAL A 102 60.05 -0.27 31.02
C VAL A 102 60.21 1.16 31.51
N GLN A 103 61.05 1.35 32.53
CA GLN A 103 61.28 2.67 33.11
C GLN A 103 62.17 3.51 32.19
N ALA A 104 61.75 4.74 31.98
CA ALA A 104 62.54 5.76 31.32
C ALA A 104 63.82 6.07 32.08
N ASP A 105 64.93 6.24 31.38
CA ASP A 105 66.09 6.94 31.96
C ASP A 105 65.74 8.43 31.97
N ILE A 106 65.02 8.85 33.02
CA ILE A 106 64.39 10.17 33.11
C ILE A 106 65.45 11.23 33.40
N SER A 107 66.09 11.70 32.33
CA SER A 107 66.61 13.06 32.27
C SER A 107 66.06 13.73 31.01
N ASP A 108 65.00 14.54 31.21
CA ASP A 108 64.42 15.57 30.33
C ASP A 108 63.11 15.17 29.57
N PRO A 109 61.96 15.87 29.75
CA PRO A 109 60.74 15.63 28.99
C PRO A 109 60.75 16.36 27.63
N ASP A 110 60.31 15.69 26.56
CA ASP A 110 60.21 16.25 25.21
C ASP A 110 58.88 17.03 25.02
N PRO A 111 58.92 18.33 24.68
CA PRO A 111 57.74 19.17 24.49
C PRO A 111 57.05 19.06 23.11
N THR A 112 57.28 18.01 22.31
CA THR A 112 56.79 17.93 20.91
C THR A 112 55.52 17.12 20.65
N VAL A 113 54.82 16.58 21.65
CA VAL A 113 53.54 15.88 21.42
C VAL A 113 52.37 16.86 21.59
N ILE A 114 51.81 17.33 20.48
CA ILE A 114 50.60 18.15 20.43
C ILE A 114 49.37 17.22 20.54
N PRO A 115 48.36 17.52 21.39
CA PRO A 115 47.10 16.77 21.36
C PRO A 115 46.42 16.90 19.99
N ILE A 116 46.14 15.78 19.32
CA ILE A 116 45.42 15.74 18.04
C ILE A 116 44.02 16.32 18.25
N ASN A 117 43.66 17.34 17.48
CA ASN A 117 42.37 17.99 17.55
C ASN A 117 41.44 17.44 16.46
N VAL A 118 40.54 16.51 16.83
CA VAL A 118 39.59 15.85 15.90
C VAL A 118 38.81 16.87 15.07
N TYR A 119 38.36 17.97 15.68
CA TYR A 119 37.61 19.03 14.99
C TYR A 119 38.43 19.70 13.88
N ALA A 120 39.71 20.00 14.14
CA ALA A 120 40.57 20.64 13.15
C ALA A 120 40.87 19.71 11.96
N GLU A 121 41.10 18.44 12.24
CA GLU A 121 41.41 17.44 11.22
C GLU A 121 40.18 17.08 10.38
N VAL A 122 39.00 16.94 11.00
CA VAL A 122 37.74 16.71 10.29
C VAL A 122 37.38 17.88 9.39
N LEU A 123 37.57 19.12 9.84
CA LEU A 123 37.42 20.31 9.00
C LEU A 123 38.32 20.27 7.76
N ALA A 124 39.60 19.90 7.95
CA ALA A 124 40.56 19.80 6.86
C ALA A 124 40.23 18.66 5.87
N ILE A 125 39.55 17.59 6.32
CA ILE A 125 39.05 16.51 5.45
C ILE A 125 37.87 16.99 4.59
N ILE A 126 37.02 17.87 5.12
CA ILE A 126 35.89 18.46 4.39
C ILE A 126 36.43 19.40 3.30
N ASN A 127 37.30 20.34 3.69
CA ASN A 127 37.98 21.24 2.76
C ASN A 127 39.39 21.53 3.32
N GLU A 128 40.41 21.31 2.49
CA GLU A 128 41.82 21.47 2.89
C GLU A 128 42.19 22.91 3.29
N GLU A 129 41.39 23.90 2.88
CA GLU A 129 41.59 25.31 3.23
C GLU A 129 40.95 25.69 4.57
N TYR A 130 40.07 24.86 5.12
CA TYR A 130 39.37 25.15 6.36
C TYR A 130 40.26 24.93 7.59
N VAL A 131 40.31 25.94 8.45
CA VAL A 131 41.00 25.89 9.75
C VAL A 131 40.08 26.33 10.89
N PRO A 132 40.31 25.89 12.13
CA PRO A 132 39.51 26.31 13.29
C PRO A 132 39.42 27.83 13.47
N ASN A 133 38.20 28.30 13.74
CA ASN A 133 37.89 29.71 14.07
C ASN A 133 38.20 30.73 12.96
N MET A 134 38.05 30.36 11.68
CA MET A 134 38.05 31.36 10.60
C MET A 134 36.92 32.38 10.80
N VAL A 135 37.17 33.61 10.39
CA VAL A 135 36.23 34.74 10.46
C VAL A 135 35.85 35.18 9.05
N VAL A 136 34.77 35.95 8.92
CA VAL A 136 34.30 36.46 7.60
C VAL A 136 35.39 37.09 6.74
N GLY A 137 36.39 37.73 7.35
CA GLY A 137 37.51 38.35 6.61
C GLY A 137 38.55 37.38 6.04
N ASP A 138 38.41 36.07 6.30
CA ASP A 138 39.24 35.01 5.73
C ASP A 138 38.67 34.47 4.40
N PHE A 139 37.50 34.95 3.96
CA PHE A 139 36.79 34.52 2.76
C PHE A 139 36.60 35.69 1.78
N ASP A 140 36.49 35.39 0.49
CA ASP A 140 36.31 36.40 -0.55
C ASP A 140 34.82 36.77 -0.72
N GLU A 141 33.92 35.83 -0.45
CA GLU A 141 32.47 36.01 -0.53
C GLU A 141 31.76 35.58 0.76
N ASP A 142 30.63 36.22 1.11
CA ASP A 142 29.90 35.95 2.36
C ASP A 142 29.35 34.51 2.41
N TRP A 143 28.91 33.95 1.28
CA TRP A 143 28.39 32.59 1.18
C TRP A 143 29.45 31.51 1.49
N GLU A 144 30.73 31.78 1.22
CA GLU A 144 31.84 30.86 1.54
C GLU A 144 32.04 30.79 3.07
N PHE A 145 31.90 31.93 3.75
CA PHE A 145 31.97 31.98 5.22
C PHE A 145 30.78 31.28 5.89
N GLU A 146 29.58 31.40 5.31
CA GLU A 146 28.38 30.68 5.78
C GLU A 146 28.50 29.18 5.56
N GLU A 147 29.02 28.75 4.41
CA GLU A 147 29.32 27.35 4.13
C GLU A 147 30.35 26.79 5.13
N TYR A 148 31.43 27.52 5.39
CA TYR A 148 32.40 27.16 6.43
C TYR A 148 31.74 27.04 7.81
N GLN A 149 30.84 27.97 8.20
CA GLN A 149 30.15 27.89 9.49
C GLN A 149 29.28 26.62 9.61
N ARG A 150 28.55 26.27 8.54
CA ARG A 150 27.74 25.04 8.48
C ARG A 150 28.61 23.80 8.69
N PHE A 151 29.70 23.67 7.93
CA PHE A 151 30.62 22.53 8.06
C PHE A 151 31.39 22.53 9.38
N SER A 152 31.74 23.69 9.92
CA SER A 152 32.36 23.83 11.23
C SER A 152 31.45 23.36 12.36
N ASN A 153 30.15 23.67 12.29
CA ASN A 153 29.17 23.20 13.26
C ASN A 153 29.01 21.68 13.21
N LEU A 154 28.92 21.09 12.01
CA LEU A 154 28.88 19.64 11.81
C LEU A 154 30.16 18.95 12.30
N ALA A 155 31.34 19.45 11.93
CA ALA A 155 32.63 18.92 12.37
C ALA A 155 32.79 19.00 13.89
N THR A 156 32.29 20.07 14.51
CA THR A 156 32.28 20.23 15.97
C THR A 156 31.36 19.20 16.63
N ALA A 157 30.13 19.04 16.12
CA ALA A 157 29.17 18.07 16.63
C ALA A 157 29.70 16.63 16.51
N TYR A 158 30.24 16.27 15.33
CA TYR A 158 30.89 14.99 15.09
C TYR A 158 32.01 14.72 16.09
N SER A 159 32.92 15.68 16.24
CA SER A 159 34.10 15.55 17.12
C SER A 159 33.68 15.38 18.58
N ASN A 160 32.69 16.16 19.03
CA ASN A 160 32.19 16.06 20.40
C ASN A 160 31.48 14.73 20.64
N ALA A 161 30.64 14.29 19.70
CA ALA A 161 29.86 13.06 19.84
C ALA A 161 30.76 11.82 19.87
N THR A 162 31.70 11.70 18.94
CA THR A 162 32.64 10.57 18.87
C THR A 162 33.56 10.50 20.10
N LEU A 163 34.11 11.63 20.55
CA LEU A 163 34.94 11.68 21.75
C LEU A 163 34.14 11.39 23.03
N ALA A 164 32.87 11.83 23.10
CA ALA A 164 31.98 11.52 24.23
C ALA A 164 31.69 10.02 24.36
N ARG A 165 31.72 9.28 23.25
CA ARG A 165 31.57 7.82 23.20
C ARG A 165 32.89 7.06 23.36
N GLY A 166 33.98 7.76 23.63
CA GLY A 166 35.27 7.14 23.94
C GLY A 166 36.08 6.70 22.72
N MET A 167 35.70 7.11 21.51
CA MET A 167 36.53 6.90 20.33
C MET A 167 37.87 7.63 20.50
N THR A 168 38.95 6.98 20.09
CA THR A 168 40.25 7.66 20.03
C THR A 168 40.22 8.74 18.94
N ALA A 169 41.02 9.79 19.09
CA ALA A 169 41.11 10.84 18.05
C ALA A 169 41.49 10.26 16.68
N VAL A 170 42.35 9.23 16.67
CA VAL A 170 42.77 8.53 15.43
C VAL A 170 41.58 7.81 14.79
N ASN A 171 40.79 7.08 15.58
CA ASN A 171 39.63 6.35 15.05
C ASN A 171 38.52 7.30 14.58
N ALA A 172 38.26 8.40 15.29
CA ALA A 172 37.26 9.39 14.86
C ALA A 172 37.67 10.06 13.54
N ILE A 173 38.92 10.51 13.41
CA ILE A 173 39.41 11.10 12.14
C ILE A 173 39.38 10.06 11.02
N GLY A 174 39.84 8.83 11.32
CA GLY A 174 39.88 7.74 10.36
C GLY A 174 38.49 7.34 9.86
N PHE A 175 37.51 7.23 10.77
CA PHE A 175 36.13 6.90 10.42
C PHE A 175 35.53 7.97 9.51
N PHE A 176 35.67 9.25 9.85
CA PHE A 176 35.16 10.34 9.02
C PHE A 176 35.78 10.32 7.61
N ALA A 177 37.10 10.12 7.53
CA ALA A 177 37.79 10.00 6.26
C ALA A 177 37.33 8.77 5.46
N HIS A 178 37.13 7.64 6.13
CA HIS A 178 36.64 6.41 5.51
C HIS A 178 35.26 6.60 4.90
N ILE A 179 34.29 7.12 5.66
CA ILE A 179 32.92 7.38 5.17
C ILE A 179 32.92 8.33 3.96
N LYS A 180 33.74 9.38 3.99
CA LYS A 180 33.89 10.30 2.84
C LYS A 180 34.43 9.56 1.61
N ASN A 181 35.50 8.78 1.77
CA ASN A 181 36.12 8.06 0.65
C ASN A 181 35.22 6.92 0.13
N MET A 182 34.47 6.29 1.02
CA MET A 182 33.53 5.22 0.69
C MET A 182 32.43 5.71 -0.27
N ALA A 183 31.94 6.94 -0.08
CA ALA A 183 30.99 7.57 -1.01
C ALA A 183 31.57 7.76 -2.42
N GLU A 184 32.90 7.94 -2.52
CA GLU A 184 33.61 8.08 -3.80
C GLU A 184 33.97 6.71 -4.41
N SER A 185 34.18 5.67 -3.59
CA SER A 185 34.59 4.32 -4.01
C SER A 185 33.42 3.43 -4.42
N MET A 186 32.27 3.52 -3.75
CA MET A 186 31.08 2.69 -3.99
C MET A 186 30.61 2.64 -5.46
N PRO A 187 30.55 3.76 -6.22
CA PRO A 187 30.13 3.72 -7.63
C PRO A 187 31.07 2.92 -8.55
N MET A 188 32.26 2.57 -8.07
CA MET A 188 33.29 1.85 -8.81
C MET A 188 33.35 0.36 -8.45
N MET A 189 32.54 -0.11 -7.50
CA MET A 189 32.49 -1.52 -7.10
C MET A 189 31.69 -2.35 -8.11
N ASP A 190 32.26 -3.49 -8.50
CA ASP A 190 31.70 -4.43 -9.49
C ASP A 190 31.33 -5.80 -8.90
N SER A 191 31.46 -5.98 -7.58
CA SER A 191 31.12 -7.20 -6.84
C SER A 191 30.49 -6.89 -5.48
N VAL A 192 29.64 -7.79 -4.99
CA VAL A 192 29.13 -7.81 -3.62
C VAL A 192 30.26 -8.09 -2.64
N SER A 193 31.21 -8.97 -2.98
CA SER A 193 32.41 -9.17 -2.14
C SER A 193 33.18 -7.86 -1.90
N GLY A 194 33.45 -7.09 -2.96
CA GLY A 194 34.17 -5.82 -2.83
C GLY A 194 33.40 -4.77 -2.02
N MET A 195 32.07 -4.81 -2.07
CA MET A 195 31.22 -3.98 -1.22
C MET A 195 31.30 -4.42 0.25
N MET A 196 31.22 -5.72 0.53
CA MET A 196 31.36 -6.24 1.89
C MET A 196 32.73 -5.95 2.50
N ASP A 197 33.81 -6.04 1.72
CA ASP A 197 35.16 -5.69 2.17
C ASP A 197 35.25 -4.22 2.63
N GLU A 198 34.64 -3.29 1.89
CA GLU A 198 34.62 -1.86 2.25
C GLU A 198 33.80 -1.59 3.52
N LEU A 199 32.74 -2.38 3.70
CA LEU A 199 31.85 -2.32 4.85
C LEU A 199 32.51 -2.93 6.11
N ASP A 200 33.21 -4.05 5.97
CA ASP A 200 33.98 -4.68 7.06
C ASP A 200 35.10 -3.77 7.57
N ALA A 201 35.70 -2.95 6.70
CA ALA A 201 36.71 -1.96 7.08
C ALA A 201 36.18 -0.92 8.08
N ILE A 202 34.86 -0.74 8.21
CA ILE A 202 34.25 0.14 9.22
C ILE A 202 34.46 -0.42 10.64
N SER A 203 34.54 -1.74 10.79
CA SER A 203 34.72 -2.39 12.10
C SER A 203 36.05 -2.00 12.77
N ASP A 204 37.07 -1.61 12.00
CA ASP A 204 38.38 -1.17 12.48
C ASP A 204 38.31 0.09 13.37
N PHE A 205 37.24 0.86 13.27
CA PHE A 205 37.07 2.11 14.03
C PHE A 205 36.50 1.88 15.45
N ASN A 206 36.09 0.64 15.79
CA ASN A 206 35.60 0.25 17.12
C ASN A 206 34.45 1.13 17.63
N MET A 207 33.46 1.35 16.78
CA MET A 207 32.18 1.97 17.12
C MET A 207 31.16 0.86 17.39
N SER A 208 30.27 1.01 18.38
CA SER A 208 29.09 0.14 18.57
C SER A 208 27.84 0.72 17.90
N THR A 209 26.77 -0.08 17.73
CA THR A 209 25.45 0.40 17.26
C THR A 209 24.93 1.55 18.14
N GLU A 210 25.13 1.46 19.45
CA GLU A 210 24.77 2.51 20.42
C GLU A 210 25.59 3.80 20.20
N ASP A 211 26.90 3.65 19.95
CA ASP A 211 27.78 4.79 19.67
C ASP A 211 27.37 5.48 18.37
N PHE A 212 27.03 4.70 17.34
CA PHE A 212 26.56 5.23 16.07
C PHE A 212 25.26 6.00 16.24
N ALA A 213 24.25 5.40 16.85
CA ALA A 213 22.95 6.05 17.06
C ALA A 213 23.12 7.38 17.81
N TYR A 214 24.03 7.42 18.80
CA TYR A 214 24.39 8.65 19.49
C TYR A 214 24.96 9.72 18.54
N VAL A 215 25.96 9.36 17.73
CA VAL A 215 26.60 10.28 16.78
C VAL A 215 25.61 10.74 15.71
N ALA A 216 24.82 9.82 15.15
CA ALA A 216 23.81 10.08 14.12
C ALA A 216 22.75 11.07 14.61
N VAL A 217 22.24 10.92 15.84
CA VAL A 217 21.27 11.87 16.40
C VAL A 217 21.89 13.25 16.62
N GLU A 218 23.09 13.33 17.18
CA GLU A 218 23.73 14.64 17.40
C GLU A 218 24.05 15.35 16.08
N LEU A 219 24.43 14.61 15.04
CA LEU A 219 24.62 15.17 13.70
C LEU A 219 23.30 15.55 13.02
N GLY A 220 22.30 14.68 13.08
CA GLY A 220 21.00 14.88 12.45
C GLY A 220 20.30 16.14 12.95
N LEU A 221 20.35 16.40 14.26
CA LEU A 221 19.78 17.62 14.84
C LEU A 221 20.50 18.89 14.38
N ILE A 222 21.83 18.85 14.23
CA ILE A 222 22.60 19.98 13.70
C ILE A 222 22.31 20.18 12.22
N ALA A 223 22.21 19.10 11.45
CA ALA A 223 21.86 19.14 10.03
C ALA A 223 20.44 19.71 9.80
N MET A 224 19.47 19.33 10.64
CA MET A 224 18.12 19.92 10.63
C MET A 224 18.15 21.41 10.94
N GLY A 225 18.95 21.85 11.93
CA GLY A 225 19.15 23.26 12.23
C GLY A 225 19.75 24.03 11.06
N ILE A 226 20.76 23.46 10.39
CA ILE A 226 21.36 24.03 9.18
C ILE A 226 20.32 24.14 8.06
N GLY A 227 19.49 23.11 7.86
CA GLY A 227 18.43 23.14 6.85
C GLY A 227 17.39 24.23 7.12
N LEU A 228 17.05 24.49 8.38
CA LEU A 228 16.17 25.60 8.77
C LEU A 228 16.80 26.96 8.47
N ASP A 229 18.07 27.13 8.80
CA ASP A 229 18.80 28.38 8.53
C ASP A 229 18.87 28.64 7.01
N GLU A 230 19.14 27.61 6.19
CA GLU A 230 19.16 27.71 4.73
C GLU A 230 17.77 28.03 4.14
N MET A 231 16.70 27.43 4.68
CA MET A 231 15.33 27.77 4.27
C MET A 231 14.99 29.23 4.61
N ALA A 232 15.41 29.71 5.78
CA ALA A 232 15.18 31.09 6.18
C ALA A 232 15.93 32.08 5.27
N GLU A 233 17.18 31.76 4.93
CA GLU A 233 18.01 32.56 4.03
C GLU A 233 17.41 32.61 2.61
N ASN A 234 17.03 31.46 2.06
CA ASN A 234 16.37 31.36 0.77
C ASN A 234 15.03 32.12 0.73
N SER A 235 14.25 32.07 1.82
CA SER A 235 13.00 32.83 1.94
C SER A 235 13.27 34.35 1.99
N MET A 236 14.33 34.78 2.67
CA MET A 236 14.74 36.19 2.68
C MET A 236 15.16 36.67 1.29
N TYR A 237 15.95 35.88 0.56
CA TYR A 237 16.33 36.20 -0.82
C TYR A 237 15.11 36.37 -1.72
N ARG A 238 14.12 35.45 -1.62
CA ARG A 238 12.85 35.56 -2.35
C ARG A 238 12.05 36.80 -1.95
N GLN A 239 12.07 37.20 -0.68
CA GLN A 239 11.41 38.43 -0.23
C GLN A 239 12.07 39.69 -0.80
N GLU A 240 13.40 39.70 -0.91
CA GLU A 240 14.14 40.81 -1.55
C GLU A 240 13.85 40.88 -3.06
N GLU A 241 13.80 39.72 -3.74
CA GLU A 241 13.43 39.64 -5.15
C GLU A 241 11.98 40.06 -5.40
N LEU A 242 11.05 39.65 -4.52
CA LEU A 242 9.66 40.08 -4.56
C LEU A 242 9.55 41.61 -4.46
N ALA A 243 10.23 42.23 -3.48
CA ALA A 243 10.22 43.68 -3.32
C ALA A 243 10.82 44.41 -4.52
N LEU A 244 11.83 43.82 -5.19
CA LEU A 244 12.39 44.35 -6.43
C LEU A 244 11.38 44.32 -7.58
N TYR A 245 10.66 43.21 -7.77
CA TYR A 245 9.65 43.12 -8.82
C TYR A 245 8.44 44.00 -8.54
N GLU A 246 8.03 44.17 -7.27
CA GLU A 246 7.02 45.14 -6.86
C GLU A 246 7.43 46.57 -7.22
N ASP A 247 8.67 46.99 -6.92
CA ASP A 247 9.20 48.32 -7.26
C ASP A 247 9.29 48.53 -8.78
N GLN A 248 9.74 47.51 -9.53
CA GLN A 248 9.76 47.55 -11.00
C GLN A 248 8.37 47.69 -11.60
N LEU A 249 7.38 47.00 -11.03
CA LEU A 249 6.00 47.07 -11.47
C LEU A 249 5.40 48.46 -11.18
N ASP A 250 5.66 49.03 -10.00
CA ASP A 250 5.27 50.38 -9.63
C ASP A 250 5.90 51.44 -10.55
N ASP A 251 7.18 51.28 -10.90
CA ASP A 251 7.88 52.14 -11.86
C ASP A 251 7.24 52.09 -13.26
N ILE A 252 6.79 50.90 -13.70
CA ILE A 252 6.06 50.75 -14.96
C ILE A 252 4.71 51.46 -14.88
N TYR A 253 3.95 51.29 -13.79
CA TYR A 253 2.68 51.98 -13.58
C TYR A 253 2.84 53.51 -13.55
N ALA A 254 3.95 54.01 -12.98
CA ALA A 254 4.29 55.42 -12.98
C ALA A 254 4.86 55.93 -14.32
N SER A 255 5.16 55.04 -15.27
CA SER A 255 5.79 55.42 -16.53
C SER A 255 4.83 56.25 -17.40
N PRO A 256 5.34 57.27 -18.13
CA PRO A 256 4.51 58.06 -19.04
C PRO A 256 3.85 57.21 -20.13
N GLN A 257 4.50 56.14 -20.58
CA GLN A 257 3.99 55.26 -21.63
C GLN A 257 2.78 54.47 -21.15
N TYR A 258 2.88 53.83 -19.97
CA TYR A 258 1.76 53.12 -19.34
C TYR A 258 0.60 54.06 -19.05
N THR A 259 0.86 55.18 -18.37
CA THR A 259 -0.18 56.14 -17.97
C THR A 259 -0.86 56.77 -19.19
N MET A 260 -0.12 57.10 -20.26
CA MET A 260 -0.74 57.64 -21.48
C MET A 260 -1.64 56.61 -22.14
N PHE A 261 -1.17 55.37 -22.27
CA PHE A 261 -1.94 54.32 -22.94
C PHE A 261 -3.17 53.89 -22.15
N TYR A 262 -3.04 53.72 -20.83
CA TYR A 262 -4.16 53.43 -19.94
C TYR A 262 -5.23 54.54 -20.03
N ASN A 263 -4.84 55.81 -19.87
CA ASN A 263 -5.79 56.95 -19.94
C ASN A 263 -6.46 57.07 -21.32
N GLU A 264 -5.75 56.70 -22.39
CA GLU A 264 -6.29 56.73 -23.75
C GLU A 264 -7.39 55.70 -23.95
N LEU A 265 -7.23 54.49 -23.42
CA LEU A 265 -8.28 53.46 -23.42
C LEU A 265 -9.39 53.77 -22.41
N GLU A 266 -9.04 54.26 -21.21
CA GLU A 266 -9.98 54.64 -20.15
C GLU A 266 -11.00 55.67 -20.64
N ALA A 267 -10.58 56.62 -21.49
CA ALA A 267 -11.45 57.64 -22.08
C ALA A 267 -12.65 57.07 -22.87
N TYR A 268 -12.55 55.81 -23.32
CA TYR A 268 -13.58 55.10 -24.06
C TYR A 268 -14.28 54.00 -23.23
N THR A 269 -13.95 53.88 -21.94
CA THR A 269 -14.61 52.93 -21.03
C THR A 269 -15.94 53.47 -20.48
N THR A 270 -16.72 52.54 -19.96
CA THR A 270 -17.93 52.76 -19.17
C THR A 270 -17.72 52.22 -17.76
N THR A 271 -18.61 52.56 -16.82
CA THR A 271 -18.58 51.98 -15.46
C THR A 271 -18.64 50.45 -15.45
N GLU A 272 -19.19 49.83 -16.50
CA GLU A 272 -19.27 48.37 -16.66
C GLU A 272 -18.01 47.77 -17.28
N THR A 273 -17.26 48.53 -18.10
CA THR A 273 -16.09 48.02 -18.83
C THR A 273 -14.76 48.38 -18.18
N LEU A 274 -14.75 49.37 -17.28
CA LEU A 274 -13.55 49.80 -16.55
C LEU A 274 -12.87 48.66 -15.74
N PRO A 275 -13.59 47.80 -14.99
CA PRO A 275 -12.93 46.71 -14.26
C PRO A 275 -12.16 45.74 -15.17
N TYR A 276 -12.64 45.48 -16.39
CA TYR A 276 -11.94 44.61 -17.34
C TYR A 276 -10.71 45.29 -17.96
N LEU A 277 -10.73 46.63 -18.07
CA LEU A 277 -9.52 47.38 -18.43
C LEU A 277 -8.49 47.26 -17.29
N ASP A 278 -8.93 47.43 -16.05
CA ASP A 278 -8.08 47.33 -14.85
C ASP A 278 -7.43 45.94 -14.72
N ASP A 279 -8.19 44.85 -14.90
CA ASP A 279 -7.67 43.47 -14.79
C ASP A 279 -6.56 43.18 -15.82
N VAL A 280 -6.75 43.60 -17.08
CA VAL A 280 -5.73 43.43 -18.13
C VAL A 280 -4.50 44.29 -17.86
N PHE A 281 -4.69 45.49 -17.32
CA PHE A 281 -3.61 46.43 -17.03
C PHE A 281 -2.89 46.17 -15.71
N THR A 282 -3.43 45.33 -14.83
CA THR A 282 -2.75 44.87 -13.61
C THR A 282 -1.99 43.56 -13.78
N GLY A 283 -2.14 42.87 -14.92
CA GLY A 283 -1.44 41.62 -15.22
C GLY A 283 -1.95 40.40 -14.44
N TYR A 284 -3.18 40.48 -13.89
CA TYR A 284 -3.81 39.40 -13.11
C TYR A 284 -4.60 38.39 -13.93
N ASP A 285 -4.76 38.61 -15.25
CA ASP A 285 -5.51 37.73 -16.13
C ASP A 285 -4.66 36.50 -16.56
N GLU A 286 -5.14 35.29 -16.24
CA GLU A 286 -4.45 34.02 -16.57
C GLU A 286 -4.35 33.79 -18.09
N ASP A 287 -5.27 34.36 -18.88
CA ASP A 287 -5.36 34.21 -20.34
C ASP A 287 -4.73 35.38 -21.12
N TYR A 288 -3.82 36.13 -20.49
CA TYR A 288 -3.19 37.35 -21.03
C TYR A 288 -2.77 37.29 -22.51
N TYR A 289 -2.07 36.25 -22.95
CA TYR A 289 -1.63 36.12 -24.36
C TYR A 289 -2.80 35.92 -25.32
N TYR A 290 -3.84 35.22 -24.88
CA TYR A 290 -5.07 35.07 -25.64
C TYR A 290 -5.82 36.41 -25.70
N ILE A 291 -6.00 37.11 -24.58
CA ILE A 291 -6.67 38.41 -24.52
C ILE A 291 -5.97 39.45 -25.39
N THR A 292 -4.66 39.61 -25.27
CA THR A 292 -3.89 40.56 -26.11
C THR A 292 -3.98 40.22 -27.59
N SER A 293 -3.98 38.94 -27.96
CA SER A 293 -4.22 38.52 -29.35
C SER A 293 -5.62 38.91 -29.85
N GLN A 294 -6.65 38.82 -29.00
CA GLN A 294 -8.01 39.23 -29.33
C GLN A 294 -8.13 40.75 -29.45
N ILE A 295 -7.45 41.52 -28.59
CA ILE A 295 -7.40 42.99 -28.66
C ILE A 295 -6.80 43.44 -30.00
N SER A 296 -5.65 42.88 -30.40
CA SER A 296 -5.05 43.17 -31.71
C SER A 296 -5.95 42.71 -32.86
N TYR A 297 -6.62 41.55 -32.73
CA TYR A 297 -7.55 41.08 -33.75
C TYR A 297 -8.75 42.04 -33.91
N ILE A 298 -9.36 42.47 -32.81
CA ILE A 298 -10.44 43.47 -32.80
C ILE A 298 -9.97 44.76 -33.47
N ALA A 299 -8.80 45.29 -33.07
CA ALA A 299 -8.24 46.50 -33.65
C ALA A 299 -8.07 46.36 -35.17
N SER A 300 -7.58 45.20 -35.64
CA SER A 300 -7.39 44.92 -37.07
C SER A 300 -8.71 44.92 -37.84
N GLN A 301 -9.77 44.35 -37.26
CA GLN A 301 -11.09 44.30 -37.88
C GLN A 301 -11.70 45.70 -37.96
N LEU A 302 -11.62 46.48 -36.88
CA LEU A 302 -12.16 47.83 -36.82
C LEU A 302 -11.37 48.83 -37.69
N LEU A 303 -10.09 48.57 -37.94
CA LEU A 303 -9.26 49.43 -38.78
C LEU A 303 -9.40 49.12 -40.28
N TYR A 304 -9.28 47.85 -40.67
CA TYR A 304 -9.19 47.44 -42.07
C TYR A 304 -10.46 46.82 -42.64
N ASN A 305 -11.39 46.35 -41.80
CA ASN A 305 -12.58 45.60 -42.21
C ASN A 305 -13.90 46.13 -41.59
N TYR A 306 -13.91 47.40 -41.15
CA TYR A 306 -14.99 47.98 -40.34
C TYR A 306 -16.42 47.85 -40.91
N ASP A 307 -16.57 47.88 -42.24
CA ASP A 307 -17.89 47.81 -42.87
C ASP A 307 -18.42 46.37 -42.97
N PHE A 308 -17.56 45.36 -42.76
CA PHE A 308 -17.87 43.95 -43.02
C PHE A 308 -17.44 43.00 -41.90
N HIS A 309 -16.88 43.48 -40.78
CA HIS A 309 -16.51 42.62 -39.66
C HIS A 309 -17.77 42.11 -38.94
N ASP A 310 -17.68 40.88 -38.43
CA ASP A 310 -18.78 40.27 -37.69
C ASP A 310 -18.87 40.86 -36.28
N SER A 311 -19.69 41.92 -36.14
CA SER A 311 -19.92 42.54 -34.83
C SER A 311 -20.63 41.61 -33.84
N ASN A 312 -21.38 40.61 -34.33
CA ASN A 312 -22.09 39.68 -33.47
C ASN A 312 -21.12 38.68 -32.81
N TYR A 313 -20.08 38.26 -33.53
CA TYR A 313 -18.99 37.44 -32.97
C TYR A 313 -18.42 38.08 -31.69
N PHE A 314 -18.07 39.37 -31.74
CA PHE A 314 -17.47 40.05 -30.58
C PHE A 314 -18.47 40.39 -29.49
N LEU A 315 -19.70 40.78 -29.82
CA LEU A 315 -20.72 41.15 -28.82
C LEU A 315 -21.26 39.95 -28.04
N THR A 316 -21.19 38.75 -28.60
CA THR A 316 -21.67 37.49 -27.98
C THR A 316 -20.55 36.56 -27.54
N HIS A 317 -19.30 37.05 -27.54
CA HIS A 317 -18.15 36.24 -27.15
C HIS A 317 -18.30 35.72 -25.71
N TRP A 318 -17.88 34.47 -25.48
CA TRP A 318 -18.03 33.83 -24.17
C TRP A 318 -17.22 34.57 -23.09
N ASP A 319 -16.05 35.08 -23.48
CA ASP A 319 -15.16 35.85 -22.62
C ASP A 319 -15.66 37.31 -22.45
N PRO A 320 -15.92 37.76 -21.21
CA PRO A 320 -16.37 39.12 -20.92
C PRO A 320 -15.31 40.19 -21.20
N VAL A 321 -14.01 39.89 -21.09
CA VAL A 321 -12.90 40.83 -21.34
C VAL A 321 -12.85 41.17 -22.83
N VAL A 322 -12.95 40.16 -23.71
CA VAL A 322 -12.98 40.36 -25.17
C VAL A 322 -14.20 41.21 -25.57
N ARG A 323 -15.36 40.98 -24.96
CA ARG A 323 -16.56 41.80 -25.16
C ARG A 323 -16.35 43.26 -24.74
N ALA A 324 -15.74 43.47 -23.57
CA ALA A 324 -15.44 44.79 -23.05
C ALA A 324 -14.48 45.56 -23.96
N PHE A 325 -13.37 44.95 -24.37
CA PHE A 325 -12.39 45.55 -25.27
C PHE A 325 -12.95 45.81 -26.67
N TYR A 326 -13.86 44.97 -27.18
CA TYR A 326 -14.59 45.30 -28.42
C TYR A 326 -15.42 46.57 -28.27
N GLY A 327 -16.11 46.76 -27.14
CA GLY A 327 -16.85 47.98 -26.84
C GLY A 327 -15.96 49.23 -26.78
N ILE A 328 -14.84 49.14 -26.06
CA ILE A 328 -13.86 50.23 -25.90
C ILE A 328 -13.28 50.64 -27.26
N LEU A 329 -12.78 49.69 -28.05
CA LEU A 329 -12.14 49.96 -29.34
C LEU A 329 -13.15 50.40 -30.41
N LEU A 330 -14.39 49.92 -30.35
CA LEU A 330 -15.46 50.40 -31.22
C LEU A 330 -15.81 51.87 -30.91
N ALA A 331 -15.85 52.26 -29.63
CA ALA A 331 -16.08 53.65 -29.23
C ALA A 331 -14.94 54.56 -29.74
N ALA A 332 -13.68 54.13 -29.60
CA ALA A 332 -12.53 54.84 -30.15
C ALA A 332 -12.62 55.00 -31.69
N LYS A 333 -13.00 53.93 -32.40
CA LYS A 333 -13.22 53.95 -33.86
C LYS A 333 -14.30 54.95 -34.26
N MET A 334 -15.41 54.99 -33.52
CA MET A 334 -16.54 55.87 -33.79
C MET A 334 -16.20 57.36 -33.55
N ASP A 335 -15.29 57.64 -32.62
CA ASP A 335 -14.74 58.97 -32.36
C ASP A 335 -13.64 59.38 -33.37
N GLY A 336 -13.23 58.43 -34.22
CA GLY A 336 -12.25 58.65 -35.29
C GLY A 336 -10.79 58.48 -34.86
N ASN A 337 -10.52 57.93 -33.67
CA ASN A 337 -9.18 57.64 -33.20
C ASN A 337 -8.64 56.34 -33.84
N ASN A 338 -8.27 56.43 -35.13
CA ASN A 338 -7.65 55.33 -35.85
C ASN A 338 -6.19 55.11 -35.43
N ASP A 339 -5.54 56.14 -34.88
CA ASP A 339 -4.14 56.07 -34.45
C ASP A 339 -4.01 55.07 -33.27
N LEU A 340 -4.91 55.11 -32.28
CA LEU A 340 -4.99 54.11 -31.19
C LEU A 340 -5.17 52.68 -31.70
N LEU A 341 -5.96 52.47 -32.75
CA LEU A 341 -6.18 51.15 -33.34
C LEU A 341 -4.96 50.68 -34.13
N GLU A 342 -4.21 51.59 -34.76
CA GLU A 342 -2.94 51.29 -35.43
C GLU A 342 -1.85 50.91 -34.42
N ASP A 343 -1.78 51.61 -33.28
CA ASP A 343 -0.82 51.34 -32.20
C ASP A 343 -1.01 49.95 -31.56
N LEU A 344 -2.23 49.41 -31.58
CA LEU A 344 -2.53 48.05 -31.09
C LEU A 344 -2.11 46.92 -32.07
N LEU A 345 -1.62 47.26 -33.26
CA LEU A 345 -1.26 46.31 -34.33
C LEU A 345 0.25 46.21 -34.60
N ASP A 346 1.04 47.21 -34.24
CA ASP A 346 2.48 47.24 -34.55
C ASP A 346 3.34 46.62 -33.44
N ASN A 347 3.74 45.36 -33.63
CA ASN A 347 4.49 44.56 -32.65
C ASN A 347 5.91 45.08 -32.35
N ASN A 348 6.41 46.13 -33.01
CA ASN A 348 7.82 46.49 -32.94
C ASN A 348 8.17 47.75 -32.14
N GLU A 349 7.23 48.51 -31.57
CA GLU A 349 7.54 49.58 -30.59
C GLU A 349 6.31 50.13 -29.83
N ALA A 350 5.17 49.43 -29.84
CA ALA A 350 3.84 49.97 -29.50
C ALA A 350 3.27 49.40 -28.16
N PRO A 351 2.20 49.98 -27.58
CA PRO A 351 1.83 49.91 -26.16
C PRO A 351 1.64 48.54 -25.49
N LEU A 352 1.41 47.47 -26.25
CA LEU A 352 1.26 46.10 -25.73
C LEU A 352 2.57 45.55 -25.12
N SER A 353 3.72 46.08 -25.53
CA SER A 353 5.03 45.71 -24.97
C SER A 353 5.17 46.03 -23.48
N VAL A 354 4.55 47.13 -23.02
CA VAL A 354 4.51 47.51 -21.60
C VAL A 354 3.58 46.57 -20.82
N LEU A 355 2.44 46.19 -21.40
CA LEU A 355 1.55 45.20 -20.80
C LEU A 355 2.22 43.82 -20.67
N ASN A 356 3.07 43.43 -21.64
CA ASN A 356 3.79 42.15 -21.55
C ASN A 356 4.74 42.14 -20.35
N GLN A 357 5.37 43.29 -20.06
CA GLN A 357 6.24 43.46 -18.89
C GLN A 357 5.45 43.44 -17.59
N VAL A 358 4.29 44.12 -17.55
CA VAL A 358 3.36 44.08 -16.41
C VAL A 358 2.91 42.65 -16.11
N TYR A 359 2.45 41.91 -17.13
CA TYR A 359 2.02 40.52 -16.97
C TYR A 359 3.13 39.61 -16.45
N TRP A 360 4.34 39.72 -17.03
CA TRP A 360 5.48 38.94 -16.59
C TRP A 360 5.82 39.23 -15.12
N LEU A 361 5.98 40.51 -14.74
CA LEU A 361 6.29 40.89 -13.36
C LEU A 361 5.20 40.50 -12.38
N ALA A 362 3.91 40.71 -12.72
CA ALA A 362 2.79 40.28 -11.88
C ALA A 362 2.76 38.75 -11.70
N GLY A 363 3.15 38.00 -12.73
CA GLY A 363 3.35 36.55 -12.67
C GLY A 363 4.45 36.14 -11.70
N GLU A 364 5.63 36.76 -11.79
CA GLU A 364 6.76 36.51 -10.88
C GLU A 364 6.41 36.87 -9.43
N ILE A 365 5.74 37.99 -9.19
CA ILE A 365 5.25 38.40 -7.86
C ILE A 365 4.33 37.34 -7.26
N ARG A 366 3.35 36.83 -8.04
CA ARG A 366 2.44 35.75 -7.58
C ARG A 366 3.19 34.46 -7.28
N TYR A 367 4.13 34.07 -8.15
CA TYR A 367 4.95 32.88 -7.96
C TYR A 367 5.78 32.98 -6.67
N LEU A 368 6.52 34.07 -6.50
CA LEU A 368 7.35 34.30 -5.32
C LEU A 368 6.52 34.38 -4.04
N THR A 369 5.35 35.03 -4.07
CA THR A 369 4.46 35.12 -2.91
C THR A 369 4.06 33.73 -2.43
N ARG A 370 3.64 32.86 -3.35
CA ARG A 370 3.27 31.47 -3.03
C ARG A 370 4.46 30.65 -2.52
N GLU A 371 5.62 30.77 -3.13
CA GLU A 371 6.81 30.05 -2.67
C GLU A 371 7.27 30.54 -1.29
N ILE A 372 7.16 31.83 -0.98
CA ILE A 372 7.45 32.38 0.36
C ILE A 372 6.47 31.83 1.41
N GLU A 373 5.16 31.79 1.11
CA GLU A 373 4.16 31.21 2.01
C GLU A 373 4.49 29.73 2.31
N LYS A 374 4.84 28.97 1.27
CA LYS A 374 5.24 27.56 1.39
C LYS A 374 6.53 27.38 2.19
N ASP A 375 7.52 28.24 2.00
CA ASP A 375 8.75 28.22 2.80
C ASP A 375 8.42 28.45 4.28
N GLN A 376 7.56 29.43 4.58
CA GLN A 376 7.17 29.76 5.95
C GLN A 376 6.47 28.58 6.64
N GLU A 377 5.55 27.91 5.95
CA GLU A 377 4.88 26.70 6.46
C GLU A 377 5.88 25.56 6.71
N ASN A 378 6.79 25.30 5.76
CA ASN A 378 7.80 24.25 5.90
C ASN A 378 8.80 24.55 7.03
N MET A 379 9.21 25.81 7.20
CA MET A 379 10.08 26.23 8.29
C MET A 379 9.44 26.03 9.66
N ILE A 380 8.15 26.32 9.80
CA ILE A 380 7.40 26.07 11.05
C ILE A 380 7.43 24.57 11.38
N ARG A 381 7.02 23.73 10.42
CA ARG A 381 6.97 22.27 10.60
C ARG A 381 8.34 21.66 10.94
N LEU A 382 9.39 22.03 10.19
CA LEU A 382 10.73 21.52 10.45
C LEU A 382 11.29 22.05 11.79
N GLY A 383 10.93 23.27 12.18
CA GLY A 383 11.28 23.86 13.47
C GLY A 383 10.64 23.13 14.66
N GLU A 384 9.36 22.78 14.54
CA GLU A 384 8.62 21.98 15.52
C GLU A 384 9.22 20.57 15.63
N LEU A 385 9.53 19.93 14.49
CA LEU A 385 10.19 18.62 14.47
C LEU A 385 11.56 18.65 15.16
N LEU A 386 12.37 19.66 14.86
CA LEU A 386 13.67 19.85 15.49
C LEU A 386 13.54 20.04 17.01
N ALA A 387 12.57 20.86 17.45
CA ALA A 387 12.31 21.08 18.87
C ALA A 387 11.87 19.79 19.56
N TYR A 388 10.98 19.02 18.93
CA TYR A 388 10.50 17.75 19.43
C TYR A 388 11.64 16.73 19.59
N PHE A 389 12.44 16.49 18.54
CA PHE A 389 13.57 15.56 18.62
C PHE A 389 14.66 16.03 19.58
N THR A 390 14.83 17.35 19.74
CA THR A 390 15.76 17.90 20.75
C THR A 390 15.29 17.61 22.18
N LEU A 391 13.98 17.61 22.43
CA LEU A 391 13.39 17.27 23.74
C LEU A 391 13.41 15.75 23.98
N ASN A 392 13.14 14.96 22.92
CA ASN A 392 12.95 13.51 22.97
C ASN A 392 14.15 12.72 22.41
N LYS A 393 15.37 13.25 22.53
CA LYS A 393 16.60 12.62 21.99
C LYS A 393 16.76 11.16 22.36
N ALA A 394 16.36 10.76 23.57
CA ALA A 394 16.51 9.38 24.04
C ALA A 394 15.67 8.40 23.20
N MET A 395 14.42 8.77 22.90
CA MET A 395 13.52 7.97 22.06
C MET A 395 14.09 7.85 20.65
N LEU A 396 14.44 8.97 20.00
CA LEU A 396 15.04 8.97 18.67
C LEU A 396 16.33 8.13 18.61
N ARG A 397 17.18 8.21 19.64
CA ARG A 397 18.40 7.38 19.72
C ARG A 397 18.08 5.90 19.85
N SER A 398 17.08 5.52 20.66
CA SER A 398 16.67 4.12 20.78
C SER A 398 16.22 3.60 19.42
N THR A 399 15.28 4.28 18.76
CA THR A 399 14.78 3.84 17.46
C THR A 399 15.88 3.71 16.40
N ILE A 400 16.81 4.69 16.33
CA ILE A 400 17.94 4.59 15.40
C ILE A 400 18.88 3.44 15.79
N HIS A 401 19.13 3.23 17.08
CA HIS A 401 19.92 2.10 17.57
C HIS A 401 19.29 0.78 17.15
N ASP A 402 17.99 0.60 17.41
CA ASP A 402 17.28 -0.65 17.19
C ASP A 402 17.24 -0.99 15.70
N VAL A 403 16.94 0.00 14.84
CA VAL A 403 17.02 -0.15 13.37
C VAL A 403 18.43 -0.53 12.94
N THR A 404 19.45 0.15 13.46
CA THR A 404 20.85 -0.12 13.10
C THR A 404 21.30 -1.52 13.56
N ASP A 405 20.87 -1.96 14.75
CA ASP A 405 21.22 -3.26 15.33
C ASP A 405 20.56 -4.43 14.58
N TYR A 406 19.30 -4.28 14.20
CA TYR A 406 18.63 -5.23 13.30
C TYR A 406 19.37 -5.36 11.98
N LEU A 407 19.70 -4.22 11.38
CA LEU A 407 20.38 -4.11 10.10
C LEU A 407 21.75 -4.81 10.12
N VAL A 408 22.52 -4.58 11.19
CA VAL A 408 23.75 -5.33 11.49
C VAL A 408 23.53 -6.83 11.60
N THR A 409 22.47 -7.22 12.31
CA THR A 409 22.17 -8.64 12.54
C THR A 409 21.89 -9.35 11.22
N VAL A 410 21.17 -8.68 10.30
CA VAL A 410 20.97 -9.15 8.92
C VAL A 410 22.31 -9.26 8.18
N TYR A 411 23.15 -8.22 8.23
CA TYR A 411 24.46 -8.22 7.57
C TYR A 411 25.35 -9.39 8.05
N ASN A 412 25.43 -9.61 9.37
CA ASN A 412 26.21 -10.70 9.96
C ASN A 412 25.68 -12.09 9.61
N SER A 413 24.42 -12.17 9.20
CA SER A 413 23.78 -13.42 8.79
C SER A 413 24.01 -13.73 7.30
N ILE A 414 24.56 -12.80 6.52
CA ILE A 414 24.94 -13.03 5.11
C ILE A 414 26.03 -14.10 5.06
N THR A 415 25.72 -15.20 4.40
CA THR A 415 26.67 -16.33 4.29
C THR A 415 27.69 -16.07 3.18
N PRO A 416 28.93 -16.58 3.31
CA PRO A 416 29.91 -16.51 2.21
C PRO A 416 29.40 -17.16 0.91
N THR A 417 28.51 -18.16 1.02
CA THR A 417 27.86 -18.79 -0.14
C THR A 417 26.99 -17.78 -0.89
N LEU A 418 26.18 -17.01 -0.17
CA LEU A 418 25.32 -15.97 -0.75
C LEU A 418 26.13 -14.93 -1.50
N VAL A 419 27.26 -14.51 -0.92
CA VAL A 419 28.15 -13.51 -1.53
C VAL A 419 28.71 -13.99 -2.86
N VAL A 420 29.23 -15.23 -2.89
CA VAL A 420 29.76 -15.84 -4.13
C VAL A 420 28.65 -15.96 -5.18
N LEU A 421 27.45 -16.38 -4.77
CA LEU A 421 26.30 -16.53 -5.66
C LEU A 421 25.87 -15.18 -6.26
N LEU A 422 25.85 -14.12 -5.46
CA LEU A 422 25.51 -12.77 -5.93
C LEU A 422 26.58 -12.21 -6.88
N ASP A 423 27.87 -12.46 -6.62
CA ASP A 423 28.96 -12.06 -7.53
C ASP A 423 28.84 -12.75 -8.89
N ASP A 424 28.60 -14.06 -8.91
CA ASP A 424 28.43 -14.84 -10.13
C ASP A 424 27.23 -14.33 -10.96
N VAL A 425 26.11 -14.03 -10.29
CA VAL A 425 24.90 -13.48 -10.91
C VAL A 425 25.13 -12.07 -11.48
N MET A 426 25.97 -11.24 -10.84
CA MET A 426 26.30 -9.91 -11.34
C MET A 426 27.13 -9.95 -12.63
N GLU A 427 27.93 -11.00 -12.85
CA GLU A 427 28.77 -11.15 -14.04
C GLU A 427 28.00 -11.72 -15.25
N GLU A 428 27.27 -12.83 -15.06
CA GLU A 428 26.68 -13.59 -16.17
C GLU A 428 25.14 -13.45 -16.28
N GLY A 429 24.49 -12.88 -15.25
CA GLY A 429 23.04 -12.86 -15.09
C GLY A 429 22.50 -14.16 -14.46
N PRO A 430 21.37 -14.13 -13.74
CA PRO A 430 20.96 -15.29 -12.95
C PRO A 430 20.25 -16.37 -13.78
N SER A 431 20.61 -17.63 -13.54
CA SER A 431 19.77 -18.78 -13.92
C SER A 431 18.61 -18.96 -12.92
N MET A 432 17.61 -19.77 -13.30
CA MET A 432 16.47 -20.06 -12.43
C MET A 432 16.89 -20.73 -11.11
N GLU A 433 17.79 -21.71 -11.19
CA GLU A 433 18.34 -22.42 -10.02
C GLU A 433 19.05 -21.43 -9.08
N GLU A 434 19.88 -20.55 -9.61
CA GLU A 434 20.59 -19.53 -8.82
C GLU A 434 19.62 -18.51 -8.19
N MET A 435 18.54 -18.11 -8.90
CA MET A 435 17.52 -17.23 -8.31
C MET A 435 16.85 -17.86 -7.09
N PHE A 436 16.53 -19.16 -7.15
CA PHE A 436 15.91 -19.86 -6.01
C PHE A 436 16.89 -20.07 -4.86
N LEU A 437 18.16 -20.39 -5.15
CA LEU A 437 19.19 -20.45 -4.12
C LEU A 437 19.37 -19.09 -3.41
N ILE A 438 19.43 -17.97 -4.16
CA ILE A 438 19.48 -16.62 -3.59
C ILE A 438 18.22 -16.37 -2.74
N LYS A 439 17.04 -16.65 -3.30
CA LYS A 439 15.76 -16.44 -2.60
C LYS A 439 15.71 -17.22 -1.28
N ASP A 440 16.06 -18.50 -1.30
CA ASP A 440 16.02 -19.36 -0.12
C ASP A 440 17.01 -18.90 0.95
N GLU A 441 18.24 -18.53 0.57
CA GLU A 441 19.23 -18.00 1.52
C GLU A 441 18.79 -16.64 2.10
N VAL A 442 18.27 -15.73 1.28
CA VAL A 442 17.76 -14.42 1.73
C VAL A 442 16.57 -14.59 2.66
N VAL A 443 15.59 -15.43 2.30
CA VAL A 443 14.41 -15.70 3.14
C VAL A 443 14.82 -16.35 4.45
N ALA A 444 15.76 -17.29 4.43
CA ALA A 444 16.28 -17.91 5.65
C ALA A 444 16.96 -16.89 6.58
N ILE A 445 17.75 -15.96 6.03
CA ILE A 445 18.35 -14.86 6.79
C ILE A 445 17.25 -14.00 7.41
N LEU A 446 16.32 -13.49 6.61
CA LEU A 446 15.24 -12.61 7.08
C LEU A 446 14.37 -13.27 8.16
N HIS A 447 14.10 -14.58 8.02
CA HIS A 447 13.36 -15.32 9.03
C HIS A 447 14.17 -15.55 10.30
N ALA A 448 15.49 -15.77 10.21
CA ALA A 448 16.35 -15.93 11.38
C ALA A 448 16.57 -14.63 12.15
N THR A 449 16.49 -13.48 11.46
CA THR A 449 16.74 -12.16 12.03
C THR A 449 15.45 -11.36 12.29
N LEU A 450 14.27 -11.90 11.99
CA LEU A 450 12.99 -11.21 12.13
C LEU A 450 12.86 -10.60 13.54
N PRO A 451 12.66 -9.26 13.66
CA PRO A 451 12.47 -8.63 14.96
C PRO A 451 11.25 -9.18 15.68
N ASP A 452 11.27 -9.17 17.01
CA ASP A 452 10.11 -9.55 17.81
C ASP A 452 9.00 -8.48 17.78
N ALA A 453 7.86 -8.79 18.40
CA ALA A 453 6.71 -7.89 18.44
C ALA A 453 6.99 -6.59 19.21
N GLU A 454 7.85 -6.63 20.24
CA GLU A 454 8.20 -5.45 21.07
C GLU A 454 8.92 -4.41 20.20
N TYR A 455 9.84 -4.86 19.35
CA TYR A 455 10.51 -3.99 18.38
C TYR A 455 9.52 -3.23 17.47
N PHE A 456 8.52 -3.94 16.92
CA PHE A 456 7.52 -3.29 16.07
C PHE A 456 6.60 -2.34 16.87
N SER A 457 6.26 -2.70 18.12
CA SER A 457 5.50 -1.82 19.02
C SER A 457 6.21 -0.48 19.24
N ASP A 458 7.52 -0.52 19.53
CA ASP A 458 8.35 0.68 19.71
C ASP A 458 8.41 1.55 18.45
N MET A 459 8.43 0.93 17.26
CA MET A 459 8.35 1.66 15.98
C MET A 459 7.01 2.39 15.81
N TYR A 460 5.89 1.73 16.08
CA TYR A 460 4.57 2.36 16.01
C TYR A 460 4.44 3.48 17.05
N TYR A 461 4.93 3.24 18.27
CA TYR A 461 4.95 4.25 19.32
C TYR A 461 5.73 5.50 18.89
N PHE A 462 6.91 5.32 18.30
CA PHE A 462 7.71 6.42 17.75
C PHE A 462 6.99 7.15 16.60
N MET A 463 6.39 6.41 15.67
CA MET A 463 5.64 6.98 14.54
C MET A 463 4.45 7.82 15.00
N PHE A 464 3.63 7.33 15.94
CA PHE A 464 2.50 8.08 16.48
C PHE A 464 2.97 9.30 17.27
N ASN A 465 4.08 9.20 18.00
CA ASN A 465 4.68 10.33 18.70
C ASN A 465 5.12 11.47 17.75
N ILE A 466 5.73 11.12 16.61
CA ILE A 466 6.06 12.11 15.56
C ILE A 466 4.78 12.70 14.97
N ALA A 467 3.82 11.84 14.59
CA ALA A 467 2.58 12.27 13.97
C ALA A 467 1.78 13.20 14.90
N ASN A 468 1.74 12.92 16.20
CA ASN A 468 1.12 13.77 17.22
C ASN A 468 1.87 15.10 17.42
N ALA A 469 3.20 15.10 17.27
CA ALA A 469 4.01 16.30 17.42
C ALA A 469 3.93 17.25 16.21
N LEU A 470 3.65 16.72 15.02
CA LEU A 470 3.60 17.47 13.76
C LEU A 470 2.18 17.69 13.23
N GLY A 471 1.23 16.89 13.69
CA GLY A 471 -0.15 16.91 13.24
C GLY A 471 -0.99 17.91 14.02
N ASP A 472 -2.06 18.35 13.38
CA ASP A 472 -3.09 19.18 14.01
C ASP A 472 -4.09 18.36 14.85
N PHE A 473 -3.92 17.02 14.89
CA PHE A 473 -4.82 16.07 15.56
C PHE A 473 -4.11 15.33 16.69
N ASP A 474 -4.86 15.07 17.75
CA ASP A 474 -4.40 14.32 18.91
C ASP A 474 -4.42 12.81 18.62
N LEU A 475 -3.27 12.16 18.74
CA LEU A 475 -3.08 10.73 18.53
C LEU A 475 -2.68 9.99 19.81
N GLU A 476 -2.80 10.61 20.99
CA GLU A 476 -2.43 9.96 22.26
C GLU A 476 -3.16 8.64 22.49
N ASP A 477 -4.44 8.54 22.10
CA ASP A 477 -5.24 7.33 22.23
C ASP A 477 -4.72 6.17 21.36
N PHE A 478 -3.96 6.44 20.29
CA PHE A 478 -3.36 5.39 19.43
C PHE A 478 -2.18 4.69 20.12
N TYR A 479 -1.57 5.30 21.14
CA TYR A 479 -0.44 4.70 21.85
C TYR A 479 -0.80 3.38 22.53
N ASP A 480 -2.04 3.25 23.01
CA ASP A 480 -2.54 2.04 23.69
C ASP A 480 -2.63 0.81 22.75
N TYR A 481 -2.55 1.01 21.44
CA TYR A 481 -2.64 -0.05 20.43
C TYR A 481 -1.30 -0.42 19.78
N THR A 482 -0.20 0.18 20.23
CA THR A 482 1.14 -0.07 19.67
C THR A 482 1.58 -1.53 19.84
N ASP A 483 1.30 -2.14 20.99
CA ASP A 483 1.60 -3.55 21.25
C ASP A 483 0.80 -4.48 20.31
N PHE A 484 -0.50 -4.22 20.15
CA PHE A 484 -1.36 -4.96 19.22
C PHE A 484 -0.84 -4.87 17.78
N LEU A 485 -0.48 -3.67 17.33
CA LEU A 485 0.08 -3.45 15.99
C LEU A 485 1.44 -4.16 15.82
N GLY A 486 2.27 -4.16 16.87
CA GLY A 486 3.54 -4.87 16.89
C GLY A 486 3.39 -6.39 16.77
N GLU A 487 2.46 -6.98 17.53
CA GLU A 487 2.14 -8.41 17.45
C GLU A 487 1.58 -8.79 16.07
N LEU A 488 0.67 -7.97 15.53
CA LEU A 488 0.09 -8.17 14.21
C LEU A 488 1.15 -8.11 13.11
N GLU A 489 2.04 -7.12 13.15
CA GLU A 489 3.06 -6.94 12.12
C GLU A 489 4.11 -8.06 12.16
N HIS A 490 4.55 -8.47 13.36
CA HIS A 490 5.43 -9.63 13.52
C HIS A 490 4.79 -10.90 12.94
N ALA A 491 3.55 -11.20 13.32
CA ALA A 491 2.84 -12.41 12.84
C ALA A 491 2.64 -12.40 11.32
N LYS A 492 2.37 -11.23 10.72
CA LYS A 492 2.26 -11.07 9.26
C LYS A 492 3.58 -11.34 8.55
N PHE A 493 4.68 -10.74 9.00
CA PHE A 493 6.00 -10.97 8.39
C PHE A 493 6.45 -12.41 8.55
N ASP A 494 6.22 -13.01 9.71
CA ASP A 494 6.52 -14.42 9.98
C ASP A 494 5.77 -15.37 9.02
N LEU A 495 4.47 -15.14 8.79
CA LEU A 495 3.69 -15.91 7.81
C LEU A 495 4.14 -15.64 6.37
N PHE A 496 4.41 -14.38 6.02
CA PHE A 496 4.88 -14.01 4.68
C PHE A 496 6.22 -14.66 4.34
N LEU A 497 7.18 -14.67 5.27
CA LEU A 497 8.47 -15.32 5.09
C LEU A 497 8.33 -16.85 5.00
N ALA A 498 7.42 -17.44 5.79
CA ALA A 498 7.10 -18.86 5.66
C ALA A 498 6.52 -19.20 4.27
N PHE A 499 5.64 -18.34 3.73
CA PHE A 499 5.09 -18.51 2.38
C PHE A 499 6.18 -18.36 1.31
N ALA A 500 7.02 -17.34 1.42
CA ALA A 500 8.14 -17.14 0.51
C ALA A 500 9.12 -18.32 0.52
N ALA A 501 9.32 -18.97 1.68
CA ALA A 501 10.13 -20.18 1.81
C ALA A 501 9.46 -21.41 1.17
N ALA A 502 8.13 -21.54 1.28
CA ALA A 502 7.37 -22.67 0.75
C ALA A 502 7.29 -22.71 -0.79
N VAL A 503 7.39 -21.55 -1.46
CA VAL A 503 7.43 -21.50 -2.93
C VAL A 503 8.83 -21.87 -3.42
N ASP A 504 8.99 -23.10 -3.90
CA ASP A 504 10.27 -23.60 -4.43
C ASP A 504 10.34 -23.56 -5.97
N GLN A 505 11.48 -23.97 -6.52
CA GLN A 505 11.70 -24.02 -7.97
C GLN A 505 10.71 -24.98 -8.66
N GLN A 506 10.41 -26.12 -8.03
CA GLN A 506 9.48 -27.11 -8.59
C GLN A 506 8.07 -26.53 -8.69
N THR A 507 7.62 -25.79 -7.67
CA THR A 507 6.33 -25.09 -7.69
C THR A 507 6.19 -24.18 -8.91
N VAL A 508 7.24 -23.42 -9.25
CA VAL A 508 7.20 -22.53 -10.42
C VAL A 508 7.34 -23.30 -11.73
N GLU A 509 8.17 -24.33 -11.78
CA GLU A 509 8.29 -25.18 -12.97
C GLU A 509 6.98 -25.91 -13.31
N ASP A 510 6.25 -26.40 -12.31
CA ASP A 510 4.94 -27.01 -12.48
C ASP A 510 3.92 -26.01 -13.01
N ILE A 511 3.87 -24.79 -12.44
CA ILE A 511 3.00 -23.70 -12.94
C ILE A 511 3.35 -23.37 -14.40
N MET A 512 4.64 -23.25 -14.73
CA MET A 512 5.08 -22.98 -16.09
C MET A 512 4.68 -24.11 -17.05
N MET A 513 4.75 -25.36 -16.62
CA MET A 513 4.36 -26.53 -17.41
C MET A 513 2.84 -26.56 -17.67
N ILE A 514 2.03 -26.21 -16.67
CA ILE A 514 0.57 -26.11 -16.82
C ILE A 514 0.20 -24.93 -17.73
N ALA A 515 0.86 -23.79 -17.55
CA ALA A 515 0.59 -22.56 -18.32
C ALA A 515 1.13 -22.62 -19.76
N ASP A 516 2.06 -23.53 -20.07
CA ASP A 516 2.58 -23.72 -21.42
C ASP A 516 1.44 -24.03 -22.39
N GLU A 517 1.39 -23.32 -23.52
CA GLU A 517 0.30 -23.38 -24.50
C GLU A 517 -1.12 -23.16 -23.92
N MET A 518 -1.27 -22.54 -22.74
CA MET A 518 -2.59 -22.22 -22.18
C MET A 518 -3.28 -21.08 -22.95
N VAL A 519 -2.51 -20.12 -23.44
CA VAL A 519 -2.99 -19.07 -24.35
C VAL A 519 -2.90 -19.58 -25.77
N ILE A 520 -4.04 -19.64 -26.46
CA ILE A 520 -4.17 -20.06 -27.85
C ILE A 520 -4.28 -18.78 -28.70
N PRO A 521 -3.23 -18.43 -29.47
CA PRO A 521 -3.21 -17.19 -30.23
C PRO A 521 -4.33 -17.14 -31.28
N GLY A 522 -4.91 -15.96 -31.47
CA GLY A 522 -5.89 -15.72 -32.52
C GLY A 522 -5.33 -15.89 -33.94
N GLU A 523 -6.21 -16.18 -34.89
CA GLU A 523 -5.85 -16.36 -36.30
C GLU A 523 -6.30 -15.16 -37.15
N GLU A 524 -5.54 -14.85 -38.20
CA GLU A 524 -5.94 -13.88 -39.22
C GLU A 524 -6.92 -14.54 -40.21
N LEU A 525 -8.19 -14.14 -40.15
CA LEU A 525 -9.26 -14.68 -40.97
C LEU A 525 -9.64 -13.70 -42.09
N TYR A 526 -9.88 -14.24 -43.29
CA TYR A 526 -10.42 -13.47 -44.41
C TYR A 526 -11.94 -13.61 -44.47
N ASP A 527 -12.65 -12.49 -44.35
CA ASP A 527 -14.09 -12.43 -44.53
C ASP A 527 -14.44 -12.37 -46.04
N PRO A 528 -15.04 -13.42 -46.63
CA PRO A 528 -15.39 -13.42 -48.06
C PRO A 528 -16.57 -12.51 -48.40
N GLU A 529 -17.43 -12.21 -47.43
CA GLU A 529 -18.65 -11.40 -47.58
C GLU A 529 -18.32 -9.90 -47.56
N TYR A 530 -17.39 -9.49 -46.69
CA TYR A 530 -16.96 -8.10 -46.53
C TYR A 530 -15.57 -7.80 -47.13
N GLN A 531 -14.88 -8.80 -47.68
CA GLN A 531 -13.61 -8.70 -48.39
C GLN A 531 -12.45 -8.07 -47.61
N TYR A 532 -12.40 -8.26 -46.29
CA TYR A 532 -11.31 -7.75 -45.44
C TYR A 532 -10.77 -8.85 -44.52
N TRP A 533 -9.55 -8.65 -44.03
CA TRP A 533 -8.92 -9.52 -43.03
C TRP A 533 -9.18 -8.95 -41.63
N TYR A 534 -9.49 -9.82 -40.69
CA TYR A 534 -9.57 -9.48 -39.27
C TYR A 534 -8.82 -10.53 -38.45
N TYR A 535 -8.28 -10.13 -37.30
CA TYR A 535 -7.71 -11.05 -36.32
C TYR A 535 -8.81 -11.48 -35.37
N THR A 536 -8.89 -12.77 -35.06
CA THR A 536 -9.65 -13.22 -33.89
C THR A 536 -8.88 -12.87 -32.62
N ASP A 537 -9.60 -12.67 -31.52
CA ASP A 537 -8.96 -12.50 -30.22
C ASP A 537 -8.29 -13.81 -29.77
N ASP A 538 -7.27 -13.69 -28.92
CA ASP A 538 -6.66 -14.85 -28.26
C ASP A 538 -7.70 -15.58 -27.40
N THR A 539 -7.61 -16.91 -27.36
CA THR A 539 -8.47 -17.76 -26.55
C THR A 539 -7.65 -18.55 -25.54
N TYR A 540 -8.30 -19.29 -24.65
CA TYR A 540 -7.62 -20.03 -23.58
C TYR A 540 -8.03 -21.51 -23.60
N ASP A 541 -7.07 -22.38 -23.29
CA ASP A 541 -7.34 -23.79 -22.99
C ASP A 541 -8.00 -23.89 -21.61
N PHE A 542 -9.31 -24.14 -21.60
CA PHE A 542 -10.10 -24.19 -20.37
C PHE A 542 -9.66 -25.29 -19.41
N GLU A 543 -9.23 -26.45 -19.92
CA GLU A 543 -8.78 -27.55 -19.07
C GLU A 543 -7.50 -27.17 -18.32
N LYS A 544 -6.58 -26.47 -18.99
CA LYS A 544 -5.37 -25.94 -18.36
C LYS A 544 -5.65 -24.84 -17.33
N VAL A 545 -6.64 -23.99 -17.58
CA VAL A 545 -7.08 -22.97 -16.60
C VAL A 545 -7.59 -23.63 -15.32
N VAL A 546 -8.42 -24.68 -15.44
CA VAL A 546 -8.89 -25.44 -14.28
C VAL A 546 -7.73 -26.14 -13.58
N ALA A 547 -6.83 -26.79 -14.33
CA ALA A 547 -5.66 -27.46 -13.77
C ALA A 547 -4.75 -26.49 -12.97
N LEU A 548 -4.54 -25.28 -13.47
CA LEU A 548 -3.76 -24.25 -12.78
C LEU A 548 -4.44 -23.82 -11.47
N ALA A 549 -5.76 -23.59 -11.50
CA ALA A 549 -6.52 -23.21 -10.32
C ALA A 549 -6.49 -24.31 -9.24
N VAL A 550 -6.63 -25.59 -9.64
CA VAL A 550 -6.54 -26.73 -8.74
C VAL A 550 -5.14 -26.85 -8.14
N TYR A 551 -4.09 -26.72 -8.95
CA TYR A 551 -2.70 -26.80 -8.48
C TYR A 551 -2.40 -25.70 -7.44
N VAL A 552 -2.69 -24.44 -7.78
CA VAL A 552 -2.45 -23.30 -6.88
C VAL A 552 -3.32 -23.40 -5.62
N GLY A 553 -4.58 -23.78 -5.75
CA GLY A 553 -5.47 -23.94 -4.60
C GLY A 553 -5.03 -25.05 -3.65
N THR A 554 -4.61 -26.20 -4.18
CA THR A 554 -4.06 -27.31 -3.38
C THR A 554 -2.79 -26.87 -2.65
N PHE A 555 -1.88 -26.18 -3.34
CA PHE A 555 -0.67 -25.62 -2.73
C PHE A 555 -0.99 -24.68 -1.56
N LEU A 556 -2.00 -23.81 -1.70
CA LEU A 556 -2.41 -22.89 -0.65
C LEU A 556 -3.08 -23.60 0.54
N GLU A 557 -3.88 -24.64 0.30
CA GLU A 557 -4.48 -25.46 1.36
C GLU A 557 -3.41 -26.22 2.15
N ASP A 558 -2.48 -26.86 1.45
CA ASP A 558 -1.35 -27.56 2.07
C ASP A 558 -0.48 -26.58 2.88
N PHE A 559 -0.19 -25.40 2.33
CA PHE A 559 0.56 -24.36 3.03
C PHE A 559 -0.17 -23.89 4.31
N LYS A 560 -1.49 -23.68 4.23
CA LYS A 560 -2.31 -23.31 5.40
C LYS A 560 -2.27 -24.40 6.47
N LEU A 561 -2.36 -25.66 6.07
CA LEU A 561 -2.29 -26.80 6.98
C LEU A 561 -0.94 -26.91 7.68
N ASP A 562 0.16 -26.76 6.93
CA ASP A 562 1.52 -26.81 7.48
C ASP A 562 1.83 -25.63 8.43
N ASN A 563 1.10 -24.52 8.29
CA ASN A 563 1.26 -23.30 9.07
C ASN A 563 0.03 -22.96 9.94
N GLU A 564 -0.78 -23.95 10.30
CA GLU A 564 -2.06 -23.77 11.02
C GLU A 564 -1.92 -22.88 12.27
N ALA A 565 -0.84 -23.04 13.02
CA ALA A 565 -0.57 -22.23 14.21
C ALA A 565 -0.39 -20.73 13.89
N LYS A 566 0.32 -20.38 12.81
CA LYS A 566 0.53 -18.98 12.39
C LYS A 566 -0.79 -18.34 11.94
N PHE A 567 -1.60 -19.09 11.18
CA PHE A 567 -2.95 -18.64 10.79
C PHE A 567 -3.85 -18.46 12.01
N THR A 568 -3.84 -19.39 12.97
CA THR A 568 -4.63 -19.28 14.20
C THR A 568 -4.24 -18.04 15.02
N THR A 569 -2.93 -17.73 15.09
CA THR A 569 -2.44 -16.51 15.74
C THR A 569 -3.00 -15.26 15.07
N LEU A 570 -2.93 -15.16 13.73
CA LEU A 570 -3.48 -14.02 13.00
C LEU A 570 -5.00 -13.91 13.11
N GLU A 571 -5.73 -15.02 12.99
CA GLU A 571 -7.18 -15.06 13.17
C GLU A 571 -7.59 -14.59 14.57
N THR A 572 -6.81 -14.93 15.60
CA THR A 572 -7.04 -14.47 16.97
C THR A 572 -6.81 -12.97 17.11
N LEU A 573 -5.69 -12.45 16.57
CA LEU A 573 -5.38 -11.01 16.61
C LEU A 573 -6.41 -10.19 15.83
N LEU A 574 -6.82 -10.64 14.65
CA LEU A 574 -7.81 -9.95 13.82
C LEU A 574 -9.24 -10.04 14.39
N GLY A 575 -9.48 -11.00 15.28
CA GLY A 575 -10.73 -11.11 16.03
C GLY A 575 -10.74 -10.38 17.38
N ASP A 576 -9.65 -9.69 17.74
CA ASP A 576 -9.55 -8.92 18.99
C ASP A 576 -10.41 -7.64 18.94
N ASP A 577 -10.98 -7.25 20.08
CA ASP A 577 -11.72 -5.99 20.25
C ASP A 577 -10.85 -4.78 19.86
N ALA A 578 -9.52 -4.90 19.96
CA ALA A 578 -8.56 -3.88 19.54
C ALA A 578 -8.73 -3.42 18.08
N VAL A 579 -9.08 -4.31 17.14
CA VAL A 579 -9.32 -3.94 15.73
C VAL A 579 -10.50 -2.98 15.61
N LYS A 580 -11.59 -3.28 16.34
CA LYS A 580 -12.79 -2.45 16.35
C LYS A 580 -12.51 -1.10 17.00
N GLU A 581 -11.82 -1.09 18.13
CA GLU A 581 -11.50 0.14 18.85
C GLU A 581 -10.56 1.04 18.02
N LEU A 582 -9.57 0.46 17.33
CA LEU A 582 -8.71 1.19 16.41
C LEU A 582 -9.48 1.77 15.21
N LEU A 583 -10.45 1.01 14.66
CA LEU A 583 -11.31 1.51 13.60
C LEU A 583 -12.19 2.68 14.06
N LEU A 584 -12.68 2.65 15.30
CA LEU A 584 -13.43 3.76 15.89
C LEU A 584 -12.55 5.01 16.03
N LEU A 585 -11.33 4.87 16.54
CA LEU A 585 -10.37 5.98 16.62
C LEU A 585 -10.05 6.56 15.25
N PHE A 586 -9.82 5.70 14.25
CA PHE A 586 -9.59 6.14 12.88
C PHE A 586 -10.81 6.85 12.30
N GLY A 587 -12.02 6.35 12.57
CA GLY A 587 -13.27 6.99 12.18
C GLY A 587 -13.43 8.40 12.77
N ASP A 588 -13.10 8.58 14.05
CA ASP A 588 -13.11 9.88 14.71
C ASP A 588 -12.04 10.82 14.14
N LEU A 589 -10.85 10.33 13.81
CA LEU A 589 -9.81 11.11 13.14
C LEU A 589 -10.26 11.56 11.75
N VAL A 590 -10.82 10.65 10.94
CA VAL A 590 -11.33 10.96 9.60
C VAL A 590 -12.43 12.02 9.66
N LYS A 591 -13.37 11.94 10.62
CA LYS A 591 -14.38 12.97 10.82
C LYS A 591 -13.77 14.34 11.13
N GLN A 592 -12.76 14.39 12.01
CA GLN A 592 -12.07 15.66 12.31
C GLN A 592 -11.42 16.27 11.08
N VAL A 593 -10.78 15.46 10.23
CA VAL A 593 -10.20 15.93 8.95
C VAL A 593 -11.29 16.44 8.00
N MET A 594 -12.36 15.66 7.82
CA MET A 594 -13.46 16.01 6.93
C MET A 594 -14.16 17.31 7.33
N ALA A 595 -14.31 17.57 8.64
CA ALA A 595 -14.90 18.80 9.16
C ALA A 595 -14.13 20.08 8.77
N LEU A 596 -12.83 19.97 8.43
CA LEU A 596 -12.01 21.10 8.01
C LEU A 596 -12.12 21.41 6.51
N GLU A 597 -12.39 20.38 5.70
CA GLU A 597 -12.33 20.45 4.23
C GLU A 597 -13.72 20.53 3.58
N MET A 598 -14.77 20.07 4.27
CA MET A 598 -16.13 19.98 3.74
C MET A 598 -17.04 21.09 4.25
N ASP A 599 -18.07 21.45 3.50
CA ASP A 599 -19.12 22.33 4.00
C ASP A 599 -20.00 21.64 5.07
N GLU A 600 -20.72 22.44 5.85
CA GLU A 600 -21.48 21.96 7.02
C GLU A 600 -22.57 20.93 6.65
N ASP A 601 -23.21 21.09 5.49
CA ASP A 601 -24.30 20.20 5.04
C ASP A 601 -23.72 18.89 4.50
N GLU A 602 -22.63 18.95 3.73
CA GLU A 602 -21.90 17.77 3.24
C GLU A 602 -21.25 16.97 4.37
N TYR A 603 -20.64 17.66 5.35
CA TYR A 603 -20.03 17.03 6.52
C TYR A 603 -21.08 16.29 7.36
N ALA A 604 -22.25 16.89 7.61
CA ALA A 604 -23.30 16.27 8.42
C ALA A 604 -23.79 14.93 7.83
N MET A 605 -23.86 14.83 6.50
CA MET A 605 -24.21 13.57 5.84
C MET A 605 -23.09 12.53 5.96
N ALA A 606 -21.83 12.94 5.76
CA ALA A 606 -20.69 12.03 5.87
C ALA A 606 -20.49 11.52 7.30
N GLU A 607 -20.57 12.39 8.31
CA GLU A 607 -20.52 12.05 9.72
C GLU A 607 -21.60 11.03 10.08
N PHE A 608 -22.84 11.26 9.65
CA PHE A 608 -23.94 10.33 9.87
C PHE A 608 -23.65 8.93 9.30
N VAL A 609 -23.16 8.85 8.06
CA VAL A 609 -22.84 7.56 7.43
C VAL A 609 -21.71 6.85 8.16
N ILE A 610 -20.65 7.57 8.51
CA ILE A 610 -19.51 7.01 9.25
C ILE A 610 -19.99 6.45 10.59
N ASP A 611 -20.77 7.22 11.35
CA ASP A 611 -21.28 6.80 12.66
C ASP A 611 -22.18 5.56 12.54
N GLU A 612 -23.06 5.50 11.53
CA GLU A 612 -23.91 4.32 11.31
C GLU A 612 -23.12 3.07 10.90
N VAL A 613 -22.08 3.21 10.05
CA VAL A 613 -21.20 2.09 9.69
C VAL A 613 -20.43 1.58 10.90
N LEU A 614 -19.84 2.49 11.69
CA LEU A 614 -19.08 2.14 12.89
C LEU A 614 -19.96 1.50 13.97
N ALA A 615 -21.19 2.00 14.15
CA ALA A 615 -22.15 1.42 15.08
C ALA A 615 -22.59 0.01 14.68
N ASP A 616 -22.61 -0.29 13.38
CA ASP A 616 -23.06 -1.58 12.82
C ASP A 616 -21.90 -2.55 12.51
N TYR A 617 -20.67 -2.19 12.90
CA TYR A 617 -19.46 -2.95 12.60
C TYR A 617 -19.59 -4.45 12.87
N ASP A 618 -20.09 -4.84 14.05
CA ASP A 618 -20.21 -6.25 14.44
C ASP A 618 -21.13 -7.03 13.49
N ASN A 619 -22.24 -6.42 13.05
CA ASN A 619 -23.18 -7.05 12.13
C ASN A 619 -22.60 -7.15 10.72
N ILE A 620 -21.88 -6.12 10.27
CA ILE A 620 -21.19 -6.11 8.98
C ILE A 620 -20.12 -7.22 8.94
N VAL A 621 -19.26 -7.30 9.96
CA VAL A 621 -18.23 -8.34 10.07
C VAL A 621 -18.84 -9.73 10.15
N ALA A 622 -19.92 -9.90 10.92
CA ALA A 622 -20.62 -11.19 11.00
C ALA A 622 -21.18 -11.63 9.64
N GLY A 623 -21.84 -10.73 8.90
CA GLY A 623 -22.37 -11.04 7.57
C GLY A 623 -21.27 -11.34 6.54
N LEU A 624 -20.18 -10.55 6.55
CA LEU A 624 -19.01 -10.82 5.72
C LEU A 624 -18.37 -12.17 6.04
N SER A 625 -18.21 -12.50 7.33
CA SER A 625 -17.67 -13.80 7.76
C SER A 625 -18.51 -14.96 7.26
N THR A 626 -19.84 -14.84 7.24
CA THR A 626 -20.73 -15.85 6.68
C THR A 626 -20.50 -16.03 5.18
N ILE A 627 -20.40 -14.93 4.41
CA ILE A 627 -20.16 -14.98 2.96
C ILE A 627 -18.79 -15.56 2.63
N TYR A 628 -17.74 -15.16 3.37
CA TYR A 628 -16.40 -15.72 3.21
C TYR A 628 -16.37 -17.23 3.53
N GLY A 629 -17.06 -17.66 4.57
CA GLY A 629 -17.19 -19.08 4.92
C GLY A 629 -17.84 -19.89 3.79
N LEU A 630 -18.95 -19.39 3.23
CA LEU A 630 -19.62 -20.03 2.08
C LEU A 630 -18.69 -20.14 0.86
N GLY A 631 -17.96 -19.06 0.55
CA GLY A 631 -16.98 -19.05 -0.54
C GLY A 631 -15.84 -20.06 -0.31
N ALA A 632 -15.34 -20.16 0.93
CA ALA A 632 -14.32 -21.12 1.29
C ALA A 632 -14.79 -22.57 1.15
N ASP A 633 -16.03 -22.88 1.59
CA ASP A 633 -16.60 -24.22 1.46
C ASP A 633 -16.81 -24.61 -0.02
N VAL A 634 -17.27 -23.68 -0.86
CA VAL A 634 -17.39 -23.87 -2.32
C VAL A 634 -16.02 -24.09 -2.97
N PHE A 635 -15.02 -23.32 -2.56
CA PHE A 635 -13.65 -23.47 -3.06
C PHE A 635 -13.05 -24.82 -2.63
N ALA A 636 -13.27 -25.24 -1.39
CA ALA A 636 -12.82 -26.55 -0.90
C ALA A 636 -13.44 -27.69 -1.72
N GLN A 637 -14.71 -27.59 -2.11
CA GLN A 637 -15.35 -28.56 -3.02
C GLN A 637 -14.71 -28.56 -4.41
N PHE A 638 -14.37 -27.39 -4.94
CA PHE A 638 -13.67 -27.28 -6.21
C PHE A 638 -12.31 -27.99 -6.18
N ILE A 639 -11.52 -27.77 -5.12
CA ILE A 639 -10.22 -28.44 -4.94
C ILE A 639 -10.40 -29.94 -4.72
N ALA A 640 -11.31 -30.36 -3.83
CA ALA A 640 -11.56 -31.77 -3.53
C ALA A 640 -12.05 -32.59 -4.74
N THR A 641 -12.68 -31.93 -5.72
CA THR A 641 -13.16 -32.56 -6.96
C THR A 641 -12.24 -32.33 -8.15
N GLU A 642 -11.08 -31.72 -7.96
CA GLU A 642 -10.15 -31.34 -9.05
C GLU A 642 -10.87 -30.52 -10.16
N GLY A 643 -11.88 -29.74 -9.80
CA GLY A 643 -12.69 -28.94 -10.72
C GLY A 643 -13.55 -29.75 -11.71
N GLN A 644 -13.84 -31.03 -11.42
CA GLN A 644 -14.52 -31.94 -12.35
C GLN A 644 -15.85 -31.39 -12.91
N PHE A 645 -16.65 -30.71 -12.07
CA PHE A 645 -17.89 -30.07 -12.51
C PHE A 645 -17.68 -29.10 -13.67
N PHE A 646 -16.66 -28.26 -13.57
CA PHE A 646 -16.35 -27.26 -14.59
C PHE A 646 -15.85 -27.92 -15.87
N LEU A 647 -15.04 -28.98 -15.75
CA LEU A 647 -14.54 -29.75 -16.91
C LEU A 647 -15.69 -30.46 -17.63
N ASP A 648 -16.57 -31.16 -16.91
CA ASP A 648 -17.71 -31.87 -17.48
C ASP A 648 -18.72 -30.90 -18.09
N PHE A 649 -18.99 -29.77 -17.42
CA PHE A 649 -19.84 -28.72 -17.97
C PHE A 649 -19.24 -28.13 -19.25
N TYR A 650 -17.94 -27.84 -19.28
CA TYR A 650 -17.27 -27.36 -20.49
C TYR A 650 -17.40 -28.38 -21.62
N GLN A 651 -17.12 -29.65 -21.39
CA GLN A 651 -17.28 -30.72 -22.38
C GLN A 651 -18.74 -30.82 -22.89
N LEU A 652 -19.72 -30.65 -22.02
CA LEU A 652 -21.13 -30.59 -22.41
C LEU A 652 -21.41 -29.41 -23.35
N THR A 653 -20.85 -28.22 -23.09
CA THR A 653 -21.03 -27.05 -23.98
C THR A 653 -20.38 -27.24 -25.35
N GLN A 654 -19.35 -28.08 -25.46
CA GLN A 654 -18.69 -28.41 -26.73
C GLN A 654 -19.40 -29.54 -27.51
N SER A 655 -20.36 -30.21 -26.87
CA SER A 655 -21.05 -31.36 -27.46
C SER A 655 -22.12 -30.90 -28.47
N ASP A 656 -22.19 -31.59 -29.61
CA ASP A 656 -23.21 -31.33 -30.63
C ASP A 656 -24.58 -31.82 -30.16
N MET A 657 -25.46 -30.87 -29.81
CA MET A 657 -26.80 -31.14 -29.28
C MET A 657 -27.88 -31.22 -30.38
N GLU A 658 -27.53 -31.46 -31.65
CA GLU A 658 -28.53 -31.59 -32.74
C GLU A 658 -29.56 -32.72 -32.48
N VAL A 659 -29.19 -33.76 -31.74
CA VAL A 659 -30.09 -34.86 -31.34
C VAL A 659 -29.93 -35.13 -29.84
N ILE A 660 -31.01 -34.98 -29.07
CA ILE A 660 -31.06 -35.34 -27.65
C ILE A 660 -31.40 -36.84 -27.56
N ASP A 661 -30.40 -37.67 -27.31
CA ASP A 661 -30.57 -39.10 -27.05
C ASP A 661 -30.30 -39.44 -25.58
N GLN A 662 -30.48 -40.72 -25.22
CA GLN A 662 -30.29 -41.17 -23.84
C GLN A 662 -28.89 -40.90 -23.29
N ALA A 663 -27.85 -40.96 -24.14
CA ALA A 663 -26.48 -40.71 -23.69
C ALA A 663 -26.26 -39.21 -23.42
N THR A 664 -26.83 -38.33 -24.26
CA THR A 664 -26.80 -36.88 -24.02
C THR A 664 -27.52 -36.51 -22.73
N VAL A 665 -28.71 -37.08 -22.48
CA VAL A 665 -29.44 -36.83 -21.21
C VAL A 665 -28.66 -37.34 -20.01
N ALA A 666 -28.04 -38.52 -20.09
CA ALA A 666 -27.20 -39.05 -19.02
C ALA A 666 -25.97 -38.17 -18.72
N GLN A 667 -25.40 -37.50 -19.74
CA GLN A 667 -24.33 -36.51 -19.53
C GLN A 667 -24.84 -35.26 -18.80
N ILE A 668 -26.02 -34.74 -19.18
CA ILE A 668 -26.67 -33.61 -18.50
C ILE A 668 -26.95 -33.95 -17.04
N GLU A 669 -27.48 -35.14 -16.77
CA GLU A 669 -27.73 -35.63 -15.41
C GLU A 669 -26.47 -35.70 -14.58
N ASN A 670 -25.36 -36.19 -15.14
CA ASN A 670 -24.08 -36.26 -14.43
C ASN A 670 -23.56 -34.86 -14.04
N VAL A 671 -23.62 -33.89 -14.97
CA VAL A 671 -23.24 -32.50 -14.70
C VAL A 671 -24.17 -31.88 -13.66
N PHE A 672 -25.47 -32.15 -13.76
CA PHE A 672 -26.46 -31.66 -12.81
C PHE A 672 -26.26 -32.24 -11.40
N ALA A 673 -25.95 -33.53 -11.27
CA ALA A 673 -25.62 -34.16 -10.00
C ALA A 673 -24.42 -33.48 -9.32
N GLN A 674 -23.38 -33.16 -10.10
CA GLN A 674 -22.22 -32.42 -9.59
C GLN A 674 -22.57 -30.99 -9.17
N LEU A 675 -23.43 -30.29 -9.93
CA LEU A 675 -23.93 -28.96 -9.54
C LEU A 675 -24.71 -29.02 -8.20
N VAL A 676 -25.48 -30.08 -7.98
CA VAL A 676 -26.23 -30.29 -6.75
C VAL A 676 -25.30 -30.46 -5.54
N ASP A 677 -24.11 -31.02 -5.70
CA ASP A 677 -23.12 -31.06 -4.61
C ASP A 677 -22.70 -29.64 -4.16
N TYR A 678 -22.46 -28.73 -5.10
CA TYR A 678 -22.21 -27.31 -4.79
C TYR A 678 -23.43 -26.63 -4.15
N ASN A 679 -24.63 -26.91 -4.67
CA ASN A 679 -25.85 -26.37 -4.08
C ASN A 679 -26.07 -26.84 -2.63
N ASN A 680 -25.80 -28.12 -2.36
CA ASN A 680 -25.93 -28.69 -1.01
C ASN A 680 -25.02 -27.98 0.00
N ILE A 681 -23.81 -27.59 -0.41
CA ILE A 681 -22.88 -26.81 0.43
C ILE A 681 -23.47 -25.43 0.73
N LEU A 682 -23.93 -24.71 -0.29
CA LEU A 682 -24.55 -23.40 -0.12
C LEU A 682 -25.81 -23.47 0.76
N ALA A 683 -26.68 -24.46 0.52
CA ALA A 683 -27.90 -24.67 1.29
C ALA A 683 -27.60 -25.04 2.75
N ALA A 684 -26.55 -25.82 3.01
CA ALA A 684 -26.12 -26.17 4.36
C ALA A 684 -25.56 -24.96 5.12
N GLY A 685 -24.85 -24.05 4.44
CA GLY A 685 -24.30 -22.84 5.04
C GLY A 685 -25.31 -21.69 5.18
N LEU A 686 -26.36 -21.64 4.37
CA LEU A 686 -27.41 -20.61 4.40
C LEU A 686 -28.58 -21.00 5.32
N THR A 687 -28.28 -21.32 6.58
CA THR A 687 -29.32 -21.50 7.61
C THR A 687 -30.00 -20.17 7.96
N GLN A 688 -31.20 -20.20 8.54
CA GLN A 688 -31.91 -18.96 8.92
C GLN A 688 -31.03 -17.98 9.73
N PRO A 689 -30.32 -18.39 10.82
CA PRO A 689 -29.43 -17.48 11.54
C PRO A 689 -28.30 -16.87 10.70
N GLU A 690 -27.77 -17.62 9.72
CA GLU A 690 -26.73 -17.13 8.81
C GLU A 690 -27.30 -16.12 7.81
N ILE A 691 -28.52 -16.36 7.31
CA ILE A 691 -29.24 -15.39 6.48
C ILE A 691 -29.53 -14.11 7.27
N GLU A 692 -29.92 -14.21 8.55
CA GLU A 692 -30.13 -13.03 9.40
C GLU A 692 -28.86 -12.18 9.50
N LYS A 693 -27.66 -12.77 9.67
CA LYS A 693 -26.40 -12.02 9.68
C LYS A 693 -26.16 -11.27 8.37
N ILE A 694 -26.37 -11.94 7.23
CA ILE A 694 -26.22 -11.32 5.90
C ILE A 694 -27.20 -10.16 5.73
N LEU A 695 -28.48 -10.36 6.11
CA LEU A 695 -29.48 -9.30 6.05
C LEU A 695 -29.11 -8.13 6.96
N THR A 696 -28.64 -8.36 8.18
CA THR A 696 -28.23 -7.28 9.08
C THR A 696 -27.03 -6.49 8.56
N ALA A 697 -26.10 -7.11 7.84
CA ALA A 697 -24.93 -6.43 7.27
C ALA A 697 -25.29 -5.38 6.20
N ILE A 698 -26.46 -5.49 5.54
CA ILE A 698 -26.91 -4.53 4.52
C ILE A 698 -27.79 -3.41 5.09
N ARG A 699 -27.96 -3.32 6.41
CA ARG A 699 -28.79 -2.30 7.07
C ARG A 699 -28.39 -0.88 6.66
N VAL A 700 -27.11 -0.52 6.78
CA VAL A 700 -26.62 0.84 6.47
C VAL A 700 -26.75 1.18 4.97
N PRO A 701 -26.32 0.34 4.01
CA PRO A 701 -26.59 0.58 2.60
C PRO A 701 -28.07 0.77 2.26
N LEU A 702 -28.96 -0.05 2.83
CA LEU A 702 -30.41 0.10 2.65
C LEU A 702 -30.95 1.39 3.27
N MET A 703 -30.42 1.78 4.43
CA MET A 703 -30.75 3.05 5.08
C MET A 703 -30.41 4.23 4.16
N MET A 704 -29.20 4.24 3.60
CA MET A 704 -28.74 5.28 2.69
C MET A 704 -29.61 5.36 1.44
N GLN A 705 -30.00 4.23 0.85
CA GLN A 705 -30.91 4.22 -0.29
C GLN A 705 -32.27 4.87 0.06
N ASN A 706 -32.84 4.53 1.22
CA ASN A 706 -34.11 5.12 1.66
C ASN A 706 -33.97 6.62 1.95
N MET A 707 -32.85 7.07 2.49
CA MET A 707 -32.56 8.50 2.71
C MET A 707 -32.46 9.28 1.40
N MET A 708 -31.93 8.67 0.34
CA MET A 708 -31.80 9.33 -0.97
C MET A 708 -33.15 9.40 -1.73
N GLU A 709 -34.04 8.44 -1.50
CA GLU A 709 -35.34 8.37 -2.18
C GLU A 709 -36.45 9.14 -1.46
N ASP A 710 -36.37 9.31 -0.13
CA ASP A 710 -37.42 9.91 0.69
C ASP A 710 -37.08 11.33 1.18
N GLU A 711 -37.88 12.32 0.76
CA GLU A 711 -37.74 13.71 1.22
C GLU A 711 -37.91 13.87 2.75
N MET A 712 -38.54 12.89 3.43
CA MET A 712 -38.78 12.91 4.88
C MET A 712 -38.40 11.57 5.55
N PHE A 713 -37.13 11.19 5.45
CA PHE A 713 -36.60 9.99 6.09
C PHE A 713 -36.67 10.03 7.64
N ASP A 714 -37.31 9.03 8.25
CA ASP A 714 -37.29 8.79 9.71
C ASP A 714 -36.42 7.55 10.04
N GLN A 715 -35.24 7.82 10.58
CA GLN A 715 -34.26 6.80 10.97
C GLN A 715 -34.81 5.81 12.02
N THR A 716 -35.62 6.29 12.96
CA THR A 716 -36.17 5.46 14.03
C THR A 716 -37.20 4.50 13.49
N GLU A 717 -38.08 4.98 12.61
CA GLU A 717 -39.08 4.15 11.94
C GLU A 717 -38.43 3.12 11.01
N PHE A 718 -37.38 3.52 10.26
CA PHE A 718 -36.59 2.59 9.45
C PHE A 718 -35.97 1.47 10.29
N ASN A 719 -35.23 1.82 11.35
CA ASN A 719 -34.55 0.83 12.20
C ASN A 719 -35.54 -0.13 12.87
N LEU A 720 -36.70 0.37 13.31
CA LEU A 720 -37.76 -0.46 13.87
C LEU A 720 -38.32 -1.43 12.83
N THR A 721 -38.62 -0.94 11.63
CA THR A 721 -39.17 -1.75 10.54
C THR A 721 -38.16 -2.81 10.10
N PHE A 722 -36.91 -2.42 9.89
CA PHE A 722 -35.83 -3.32 9.52
C PHE A 722 -35.71 -4.47 10.53
N ALA A 723 -35.63 -4.15 11.83
CA ALA A 723 -35.56 -5.16 12.89
C ALA A 723 -36.78 -6.09 12.93
N GLN A 724 -37.97 -5.62 12.56
CA GLN A 724 -39.18 -6.43 12.48
C GLN A 724 -39.17 -7.39 11.28
N LEU A 725 -38.50 -7.03 10.18
CA LEU A 725 -38.52 -7.77 8.92
C LEU A 725 -37.38 -8.81 8.80
N VAL A 726 -36.27 -8.64 9.51
CA VAL A 726 -35.11 -9.56 9.43
C VAL A 726 -35.51 -11.03 9.65
N THR A 727 -36.22 -11.35 10.73
CA THR A 727 -36.61 -12.75 11.03
C THR A 727 -37.68 -13.29 10.06
N PRO A 728 -38.77 -12.58 9.72
CA PRO A 728 -39.70 -13.04 8.70
C PRO A 728 -39.05 -13.30 7.33
N VAL A 729 -38.25 -12.35 6.84
CA VAL A 729 -37.57 -12.47 5.53
C VAL A 729 -36.58 -13.63 5.53
N SER A 730 -35.75 -13.76 6.56
CA SER A 730 -34.81 -14.89 6.66
C SER A 730 -35.51 -16.25 6.77
N THR A 731 -36.65 -16.33 7.45
CA THR A 731 -37.46 -17.56 7.54
C THR A 731 -38.01 -17.95 6.17
N VAL A 732 -38.54 -16.99 5.41
CA VAL A 732 -39.03 -17.23 4.04
C VAL A 732 -37.90 -17.77 3.16
N ILE A 733 -36.73 -17.11 3.16
CA ILE A 733 -35.57 -17.54 2.37
C ILE A 733 -35.13 -18.95 2.78
N ALA A 734 -35.02 -19.23 4.08
CA ALA A 734 -34.61 -20.54 4.59
C ALA A 734 -35.60 -21.66 4.21
N ASN A 735 -36.91 -21.38 4.24
CA ASN A 735 -37.93 -22.33 3.81
C ASN A 735 -37.85 -22.62 2.31
N VAL A 736 -37.62 -21.59 1.49
CA VAL A 736 -37.44 -21.74 0.04
C VAL A 736 -36.19 -22.57 -0.27
N ILE A 737 -35.05 -22.27 0.35
CA ILE A 737 -33.80 -23.05 0.21
C ILE A 737 -34.04 -24.51 0.62
N ASN A 738 -34.80 -24.75 1.70
CA ASN A 738 -35.12 -26.11 2.14
C ASN A 738 -35.90 -26.89 1.09
N LEU A 739 -36.96 -26.29 0.51
CA LEU A 739 -37.77 -26.91 -0.52
C LEU A 739 -36.97 -27.12 -1.81
N GLU A 740 -36.18 -26.14 -2.23
CA GLU A 740 -35.28 -26.23 -3.38
C GLU A 740 -34.28 -27.38 -3.24
N ASN A 741 -33.61 -27.46 -2.09
CA ASN A 741 -32.60 -28.51 -1.87
C ASN A 741 -33.22 -29.92 -1.82
N GLN A 742 -34.43 -30.05 -1.28
CA GLN A 742 -35.18 -31.31 -1.34
C GLN A 742 -35.54 -31.67 -2.79
N LEU A 743 -36.01 -30.72 -3.60
CA LEU A 743 -36.34 -30.95 -5.01
C LEU A 743 -35.12 -31.40 -5.81
N LEU A 744 -34.00 -30.71 -5.65
CA LEU A 744 -32.75 -31.06 -6.33
C LEU A 744 -32.28 -32.48 -5.96
N THR A 745 -32.39 -32.85 -4.68
CA THR A 745 -32.07 -34.21 -4.20
C THR A 745 -33.00 -35.26 -4.80
N ILE A 746 -34.30 -34.97 -4.92
CA ILE A 746 -35.27 -35.87 -5.56
C ILE A 746 -34.90 -36.07 -7.03
N VAL A 747 -34.68 -34.98 -7.77
CA VAL A 747 -34.37 -35.03 -9.20
C VAL A 747 -33.08 -35.80 -9.47
N VAL A 748 -32.01 -35.60 -8.70
CA VAL A 748 -30.75 -36.38 -8.83
C VAL A 748 -30.95 -37.86 -8.47
N GLY A 749 -31.91 -38.18 -7.60
CA GLY A 749 -32.29 -39.54 -7.28
C GLY A 749 -33.09 -40.25 -8.38
N MET A 750 -33.61 -39.51 -9.37
CA MET A 750 -34.33 -40.06 -10.52
C MET A 750 -33.35 -40.37 -11.66
N ASP A 751 -33.49 -41.54 -12.29
CA ASP A 751 -32.80 -41.87 -13.53
C ASP A 751 -33.63 -41.30 -14.71
N VAL A 752 -33.58 -39.98 -14.90
CA VAL A 752 -34.31 -39.24 -15.94
C VAL A 752 -33.95 -39.76 -17.33
N ALA A 753 -32.68 -40.11 -17.60
CA ALA A 753 -32.26 -40.70 -18.86
C ALA A 753 -32.90 -42.07 -19.11
N GLU A 754 -32.94 -42.96 -18.13
CA GLU A 754 -33.65 -44.24 -18.26
C GLU A 754 -35.16 -44.03 -18.41
N LEU A 755 -35.78 -43.17 -17.59
CA LEU A 755 -37.22 -42.93 -17.58
C LEU A 755 -37.73 -42.26 -18.86
N MET A 756 -37.02 -41.24 -19.37
CA MET A 756 -37.43 -40.47 -20.54
C MET A 756 -37.44 -41.32 -21.83
N PHE A 757 -36.53 -42.30 -21.91
CA PHE A 757 -36.39 -43.20 -23.05
C PHE A 757 -36.92 -44.62 -22.78
N ASP A 758 -37.64 -44.84 -21.67
CA ASP A 758 -38.24 -46.14 -21.39
C ASP A 758 -39.37 -46.45 -22.38
N SER A 759 -39.14 -47.48 -23.20
CA SER A 759 -40.12 -48.01 -24.13
C SER A 759 -41.44 -48.47 -23.47
N ASN A 760 -41.47 -48.67 -22.15
CA ASN A 760 -42.68 -49.03 -21.41
C ASN A 760 -43.64 -47.86 -21.23
N TRP A 761 -43.18 -46.60 -21.25
CA TRP A 761 -44.04 -45.43 -21.00
C TRP A 761 -44.97 -45.09 -22.17
N ASN A 762 -44.77 -45.65 -23.37
CA ASN A 762 -45.65 -45.54 -24.55
C ASN A 762 -46.20 -44.12 -24.85
N ILE A 763 -45.45 -43.09 -24.49
CA ILE A 763 -45.72 -41.66 -24.73
C ILE A 763 -44.53 -41.02 -25.44
N THR A 764 -44.67 -39.77 -25.89
CA THR A 764 -43.53 -39.04 -26.48
C THR A 764 -42.55 -38.61 -25.38
N GLU A 765 -41.28 -38.42 -25.76
CA GLU A 765 -40.21 -37.93 -24.87
C GLU A 765 -40.60 -36.65 -24.11
N GLN A 766 -41.30 -35.73 -24.78
CA GLN A 766 -41.84 -34.51 -24.15
C GLN A 766 -42.82 -34.82 -23.01
N HIS A 767 -43.78 -35.73 -23.23
CA HIS A 767 -44.74 -36.11 -22.19
C HIS A 767 -44.09 -36.96 -21.09
N ALA A 768 -43.05 -37.74 -21.43
CA ALA A 768 -42.25 -38.46 -20.44
C ALA A 768 -41.55 -37.47 -19.50
N LEU A 769 -40.92 -36.42 -20.03
CA LEU A 769 -40.30 -35.37 -19.22
C LEU A 769 -41.33 -34.65 -18.32
N MET A 770 -42.51 -34.33 -18.85
CA MET A 770 -43.61 -33.76 -18.05
C MET A 770 -44.05 -34.69 -16.92
N GLY A 771 -44.14 -36.00 -17.19
CA GLY A 771 -44.43 -37.02 -16.18
C GLY A 771 -43.35 -37.12 -15.11
N ILE A 772 -42.07 -37.08 -15.50
CA ILE A 772 -40.93 -37.07 -14.58
C ILE A 772 -41.00 -35.85 -13.65
N VAL A 773 -41.27 -34.66 -14.19
CA VAL A 773 -41.45 -33.45 -13.37
C VAL A 773 -42.62 -33.59 -12.40
N ILE A 774 -43.75 -34.15 -12.84
CA ILE A 774 -44.90 -34.43 -11.96
C ILE A 774 -44.52 -35.37 -10.82
N LEU A 775 -43.81 -36.46 -11.11
CA LEU A 775 -43.36 -37.41 -10.09
C LEU A 775 -42.37 -36.76 -9.10
N ALA A 776 -41.44 -35.93 -9.59
CA ALA A 776 -40.51 -35.20 -8.73
C ALA A 776 -41.24 -34.20 -7.81
N LEU A 777 -42.23 -33.48 -8.34
CA LEU A 777 -43.04 -32.54 -7.57
C LEU A 777 -43.95 -33.25 -6.56
N ASP A 778 -44.51 -34.41 -6.91
CA ASP A 778 -45.32 -35.24 -6.01
C ASP A 778 -44.50 -35.76 -4.82
N ASP A 779 -43.28 -36.24 -5.09
CA ASP A 779 -42.33 -36.66 -4.05
C ASP A 779 -41.88 -35.49 -3.17
N LEU A 780 -41.75 -34.28 -3.74
CA LEU A 780 -41.43 -33.07 -2.98
C LEU A 780 -42.61 -32.65 -2.09
N PHE A 781 -43.80 -32.47 -2.65
CA PHE A 781 -44.94 -31.89 -1.95
C PHE A 781 -45.69 -32.92 -1.11
N THR A 782 -44.97 -33.54 -0.18
CA THR A 782 -45.61 -34.26 0.93
C THR A 782 -46.44 -33.30 1.78
N LEU A 783 -47.39 -33.83 2.57
CA LEU A 783 -48.20 -33.03 3.49
C LEU A 783 -47.37 -32.08 4.39
N ALA A 784 -46.15 -32.48 4.76
CA ALA A 784 -45.25 -31.63 5.54
C ALA A 784 -44.72 -30.44 4.74
N ASN A 785 -44.32 -30.65 3.49
CA ASN A 785 -43.80 -29.59 2.62
C ASN A 785 -44.90 -28.69 2.06
N GLU A 786 -46.11 -29.21 1.81
CA GLU A 786 -47.29 -28.38 1.55
C GLU A 786 -47.59 -27.44 2.72
N THR A 787 -47.53 -27.97 3.96
CA THR A 787 -47.72 -27.16 5.17
C THR A 787 -46.65 -26.08 5.26
N LEU A 788 -45.38 -26.44 5.05
CA LEU A 788 -44.26 -25.48 5.03
C LEU A 788 -44.46 -24.39 3.96
N PHE A 789 -44.93 -24.76 2.78
CA PHE A 789 -45.20 -23.83 1.68
C PHE A 789 -46.29 -22.81 2.06
N PHE A 790 -47.43 -23.27 2.60
CA PHE A 790 -48.50 -22.36 3.04
C PHE A 790 -48.10 -21.54 4.26
N ASP A 791 -47.38 -22.10 5.23
CA ASP A 791 -46.82 -21.35 6.36
C ASP A 791 -45.88 -20.22 5.85
N THR A 792 -45.09 -20.49 4.81
CA THR A 792 -44.22 -19.49 4.16
C THR A 792 -45.01 -18.37 3.50
N ILE A 793 -46.09 -18.71 2.77
CA ILE A 793 -47.01 -17.70 2.20
C ILE A 793 -47.65 -16.86 3.32
N GLY A 794 -48.03 -17.50 4.43
CA GLY A 794 -48.57 -16.82 5.60
C GLY A 794 -47.60 -15.78 6.17
N ILE A 795 -46.31 -16.13 6.32
CA ILE A 795 -45.28 -15.18 6.78
C ILE A 795 -45.15 -13.99 5.81
N ILE A 796 -45.18 -14.24 4.49
CA ILE A 796 -45.13 -13.16 3.48
C ILE A 796 -46.33 -12.22 3.64
N GLY A 797 -47.54 -12.77 3.78
CA GLY A 797 -48.75 -11.99 3.97
C GLY A 797 -48.76 -11.23 5.29
N ASP A 798 -48.74 -11.96 6.40
CA ASP A 798 -49.06 -11.47 7.74
C ASP A 798 -47.91 -10.70 8.40
N ASP A 799 -46.66 -11.12 8.19
CA ASP A 799 -45.51 -10.57 8.90
C ASP A 799 -44.72 -9.55 8.06
N ILE A 800 -44.68 -9.71 6.73
CA ILE A 800 -43.93 -8.84 5.82
C ILE A 800 -44.82 -7.78 5.17
N LEU A 801 -45.77 -8.20 4.32
CA LEU A 801 -46.58 -7.27 3.53
C LEU A 801 -47.53 -6.46 4.41
N SER A 802 -48.07 -7.07 5.46
CA SER A 802 -48.94 -6.44 6.46
C SER A 802 -48.21 -5.55 7.47
N ASN A 803 -46.89 -5.38 7.35
CA ASN A 803 -46.17 -4.37 8.12
C ASN A 803 -46.67 -2.96 7.75
N SER A 804 -46.95 -2.12 8.74
CA SER A 804 -47.55 -0.80 8.50
C SER A 804 -46.70 0.11 7.61
N PHE A 805 -45.37 0.05 7.73
CA PHE A 805 -44.46 0.84 6.91
C PHE A 805 -44.48 0.36 5.46
N ILE A 806 -44.46 -0.96 5.24
CA ILE A 806 -44.51 -1.57 3.90
C ILE A 806 -45.84 -1.27 3.22
N MET A 807 -46.96 -1.40 3.93
CA MET A 807 -48.28 -1.07 3.38
C MET A 807 -48.39 0.39 2.95
N ASP A 808 -47.84 1.32 3.72
CA ASP A 808 -47.85 2.75 3.39
C ASP A 808 -47.03 3.02 2.12
N LYS A 809 -45.83 2.44 2.02
CA LYS A 809 -44.97 2.54 0.83
C LYS A 809 -45.61 1.91 -0.41
N MET A 810 -46.30 0.79 -0.27
CA MET A 810 -47.02 0.12 -1.36
C MET A 810 -48.35 0.81 -1.71
N GLY A 811 -48.87 1.68 -0.85
CA GLY A 811 -50.19 2.30 -1.01
C GLY A 811 -51.34 1.30 -0.97
N THR A 812 -51.22 0.24 -0.17
CA THR A 812 -52.21 -0.85 -0.07
C THR A 812 -52.84 -0.94 1.33
N THR A 813 -53.90 -1.74 1.46
CA THR A 813 -54.59 -1.99 2.71
C THR A 813 -54.46 -3.44 3.15
N GLN A 814 -54.55 -3.70 4.46
CA GLN A 814 -54.57 -5.07 5.01
C GLN A 814 -55.55 -5.98 4.28
N GLN A 815 -56.77 -5.50 3.98
CA GLN A 815 -57.79 -6.30 3.31
C GLN A 815 -57.37 -6.69 1.88
N GLU A 816 -56.66 -5.82 1.17
CA GLU A 816 -56.17 -6.12 -0.18
C GLU A 816 -55.06 -7.18 -0.15
N ILE A 817 -54.18 -7.13 0.86
CA ILE A 817 -53.17 -8.16 1.10
C ILE A 817 -53.83 -9.50 1.46
N ASP A 818 -54.77 -9.50 2.41
CA ASP A 818 -55.50 -10.71 2.83
C ASP A 818 -56.23 -11.36 1.64
N ASP A 819 -56.89 -10.55 0.79
CA ASP A 819 -57.61 -11.01 -0.40
C ASP A 819 -56.64 -11.60 -1.44
N MET A 820 -55.46 -10.98 -1.62
CA MET A 820 -54.42 -11.46 -2.52
C MET A 820 -53.84 -12.80 -2.05
N ILE A 821 -53.42 -12.88 -0.78
CA ILE A 821 -52.84 -14.09 -0.18
C ILE A 821 -53.84 -15.24 -0.19
N GLY A 822 -55.10 -14.99 0.19
CA GLY A 822 -56.15 -16.00 0.12
C GLY A 822 -56.43 -16.50 -1.31
N GLY A 823 -56.26 -15.64 -2.32
CA GLY A 823 -56.32 -16.02 -3.73
C GLY A 823 -55.19 -16.98 -4.14
N ILE A 824 -53.96 -16.67 -3.73
CA ILE A 824 -52.76 -17.49 -3.97
C ILE A 824 -52.91 -18.85 -3.27
N GLU A 825 -53.29 -18.88 -2.00
CA GLU A 825 -53.47 -20.13 -1.24
C GLU A 825 -54.51 -21.03 -1.90
N SER A 826 -55.67 -20.48 -2.27
CA SER A 826 -56.75 -21.22 -2.94
C SER A 826 -56.31 -21.80 -4.28
N HIS A 827 -55.45 -21.10 -5.03
CA HIS A 827 -54.91 -21.61 -6.28
C HIS A 827 -53.96 -22.78 -6.04
N PHE A 828 -52.97 -22.64 -5.14
CA PHE A 828 -52.00 -23.70 -4.90
C PHE A 828 -52.61 -24.94 -4.23
N GLN A 829 -53.68 -24.80 -3.43
CA GLN A 829 -54.45 -25.95 -2.95
C GLN A 829 -55.06 -26.78 -4.10
N ALA A 830 -55.54 -26.12 -5.15
CA ALA A 830 -56.03 -26.81 -6.34
C ALA A 830 -54.87 -27.46 -7.12
N VAL A 831 -53.75 -26.75 -7.28
CA VAL A 831 -52.54 -27.27 -7.94
C VAL A 831 -52.04 -28.55 -7.26
N PHE A 832 -51.89 -28.57 -5.93
CA PHE A 832 -51.43 -29.77 -5.22
C PHE A 832 -52.43 -30.93 -5.29
N THR A 833 -53.73 -30.63 -5.27
CA THR A 833 -54.77 -31.66 -5.48
C THR A 833 -54.64 -32.31 -6.86
N ASP A 834 -54.46 -31.50 -7.90
CA ASP A 834 -54.30 -31.98 -9.26
C ASP A 834 -52.96 -32.72 -9.43
N LEU A 835 -51.87 -32.23 -8.84
CA LEU A 835 -50.55 -32.86 -8.83
C LEU A 835 -50.62 -34.30 -8.31
N HIS A 836 -51.14 -34.51 -7.09
CA HIS A 836 -51.26 -35.82 -6.47
C HIS A 836 -52.19 -36.77 -7.24
N MET A 837 -53.25 -36.22 -7.86
CA MET A 837 -54.15 -37.02 -8.69
C MET A 837 -53.43 -37.53 -9.94
N ILE A 838 -52.67 -36.67 -10.62
CA ILE A 838 -51.99 -36.99 -11.87
C ILE A 838 -50.78 -37.91 -11.61
N ALA A 839 -50.02 -37.68 -10.53
CA ALA A 839 -48.90 -38.54 -10.14
C ALA A 839 -49.31 -39.99 -9.87
N ALA A 840 -50.58 -40.23 -9.49
CA ALA A 840 -51.14 -41.56 -9.29
C ALA A 840 -51.51 -42.31 -10.60
N TYR A 841 -51.32 -41.70 -11.78
CA TYR A 841 -51.59 -42.34 -13.07
C TYR A 841 -50.58 -43.45 -13.39
N ASP A 842 -51.02 -44.43 -14.19
CA ASP A 842 -50.12 -45.44 -14.74
C ASP A 842 -49.45 -44.87 -15.99
N PHE A 843 -48.24 -44.35 -15.82
CA PHE A 843 -47.44 -43.76 -16.89
C PHE A 843 -47.07 -44.77 -18.00
N THR A 844 -47.27 -46.07 -17.80
CA THR A 844 -47.07 -47.11 -18.84
C THR A 844 -48.30 -47.34 -19.73
N ASP A 845 -49.47 -46.82 -19.35
CA ASP A 845 -50.74 -46.99 -20.07
C ASP A 845 -51.63 -45.74 -19.96
N LEU A 846 -51.10 -44.56 -20.30
CA LEU A 846 -51.84 -43.30 -20.28
C LEU A 846 -52.89 -43.23 -21.40
N THR A 847 -54.08 -42.76 -21.05
CA THR A 847 -55.13 -42.43 -22.04
C THR A 847 -54.93 -41.03 -22.63
N GLU A 848 -55.46 -40.76 -23.84
CA GLU A 848 -55.44 -39.41 -24.45
C GLU A 848 -56.05 -38.34 -23.53
N GLY A 849 -57.04 -38.70 -22.70
CA GLY A 849 -57.63 -37.79 -21.72
C GLY A 849 -56.65 -37.43 -20.60
N GLN A 850 -55.91 -38.41 -20.07
CA GLN A 850 -54.91 -38.19 -19.01
C GLN A 850 -53.71 -37.39 -19.52
N ILE A 851 -53.30 -37.58 -20.78
CA ILE A 851 -52.27 -36.75 -21.42
C ILE A 851 -52.73 -35.28 -21.50
N SER A 852 -53.98 -35.04 -21.92
CA SER A 852 -54.54 -33.68 -21.95
C SER A 852 -54.64 -33.05 -20.56
N GLU A 853 -54.87 -33.84 -19.51
CA GLU A 853 -54.89 -33.36 -18.12
C GLU A 853 -53.48 -33.00 -17.63
N ILE A 854 -52.45 -33.78 -18.00
CA ILE A 854 -51.04 -33.44 -17.75
C ILE A 854 -50.68 -32.10 -18.42
N GLU A 855 -51.02 -31.92 -19.70
CA GLU A 855 -50.80 -30.66 -20.41
C GLU A 855 -51.54 -29.48 -19.74
N GLN A 856 -52.77 -29.71 -19.31
CA GLN A 856 -53.58 -28.70 -18.64
C GLN A 856 -53.04 -28.31 -17.26
N PHE A 857 -52.44 -29.25 -16.53
CA PHE A 857 -51.78 -28.98 -15.24
C PHE A 857 -50.61 -28.01 -15.40
N PHE A 858 -49.73 -28.22 -16.40
CA PHE A 858 -48.65 -27.27 -16.67
C PHE A 858 -49.17 -25.91 -17.14
N ALA A 859 -50.28 -25.87 -17.88
CA ALA A 859 -50.92 -24.60 -18.26
C ALA A 859 -51.57 -23.88 -17.06
N SER A 860 -52.10 -24.60 -16.08
CA SER A 860 -52.74 -24.00 -14.89
C SER A 860 -51.74 -23.53 -13.85
N MET A 861 -50.56 -24.15 -13.76
CA MET A 861 -49.48 -23.78 -12.83
C MET A 861 -49.03 -22.31 -12.95
N PHE A 862 -49.13 -21.73 -14.15
CA PHE A 862 -48.73 -20.34 -14.43
C PHE A 862 -49.91 -19.37 -14.57
N ALA A 863 -51.15 -19.83 -14.39
CA ALA A 863 -52.36 -19.04 -14.70
C ALA A 863 -52.71 -17.94 -13.68
N LEU A 864 -51.93 -17.79 -12.60
CA LEU A 864 -52.08 -16.70 -11.61
C LEU A 864 -51.57 -15.34 -12.11
N PHE A 865 -50.69 -15.33 -13.11
CA PHE A 865 -50.18 -14.10 -13.71
C PHE A 865 -50.96 -13.79 -14.99
N PRO A 866 -51.66 -12.65 -15.08
CA PRO A 866 -52.30 -12.25 -16.33
C PRO A 866 -51.24 -12.09 -17.43
N GLU A 867 -51.55 -12.49 -18.67
CA GLU A 867 -50.68 -12.32 -19.86
C GLU A 867 -50.49 -10.84 -20.30
N ASP A 868 -50.81 -9.86 -19.45
CA ASP A 868 -50.71 -8.42 -19.72
C ASP A 868 -49.68 -7.72 -18.83
#